data_AF-A0A935DCK2-F1
#
_entry.id   AF-A0A935DCK2-F1
#
_cell.length_a   1.000
_cell.length_b   1.000
_cell.length_c   1.000
_cell.angle_alpha   90.00
_cell.angle_beta   90.00
_cell.angle_gamma   90.00
#
_symmetry.space_group_name_H-M   'P 1'
#
loop_
_entity.id
_entity.type
_entity.pdbx_description
1 polymer ?
#
loop_
_entity_poly.entity_id
_entity_poly.type
_entity_poly.pdbx_seq_one_letter_code
_entity_poly.pdbx_strand_id
1 'polypeptide(L)'
;MHHFSLSLALLSLACGPLAAQGPADTPRALFKTLLDLEPDPARGATVTNLVLTRGTGTITLESGTLSLARPVNGRVVAAMFVGTGSFRFTAPTAIERGQLDRLVGDSTVNAKIKRVFLLFTDSTLAELERSVKFGPQPPVLAAARLANDALAFIRPPEDESFSPELMLPLLNNNEAGAFYAHIDRDGGNPVMLQIDPFSTEPVRLLTKARRVGWLRTTESAAQFGPAPVPTDGSDVNAPYAAPDYRIDATIARTGMGEARFSAITSMKITASEAVGPWLPFYLAPKIAVDSAVLPDGRALALQKAKDGTLLWLRLPEPLPAGGSTTVRLVYGGDLIDRYGDFFFLKASSQWYPRPLDNRQRANFDLTFHTPESYRFAAAGVLRDSSVANKSLTTHWVSDRPMRNVSFNLGFFEDHVVPSNGKRPEVVVLHSDQALRSFGMRSMAKAKESVGQDVSQAAEFFTAVFGETDHKRLYATIIPYGHGEAFPGLIHLSYSTFADDEGASGDFNQFFRAHEVAHQWWGIGVDFASYRDQWLSEGFSNFSGLWYTQIALKKSKYYFDQLDLWKTDLRARQGEVGPVGLGYRTATAADGSEYGLVVYQKGAWALHMLRILMLDLRTMKEEKFEATMRDYFQTYKGRAASTDDFRRIAEQHAGSPLDWFFDQWLTTTAIPEYRVAWSAAPGEAGKYVVKLRVKQQNVSETFLAYVPIKIELEGGGVARLRVKVQGPLTEIALPPMPAKPTSLLFNDLSGVLADVRMEKW
;
A
#
# COMPACT_ATOMS: atom_id res chain seq x y z
N MET A 1 3.56 49.97 -27.48
CA MET A 1 3.36 49.55 -28.88
C MET A 1 4.69 49.03 -29.41
N HIS A 2 4.86 47.71 -29.46
CA HIS A 2 5.76 47.01 -30.40
C HIS A 2 5.36 45.54 -30.37
N HIS A 3 4.91 45.07 -31.53
CA HIS A 3 4.42 43.72 -31.78
C HIS A 3 5.58 42.72 -31.81
N PHE A 4 5.41 41.59 -31.12
CA PHE A 4 6.19 40.38 -31.38
C PHE A 4 5.24 39.30 -31.89
N SER A 5 5.43 38.93 -33.16
CA SER A 5 4.66 37.93 -33.90
C SER A 5 4.93 36.52 -33.37
N LEU A 6 3.85 35.79 -33.06
CA LEU A 6 3.86 34.32 -33.02
C LEU A 6 3.99 33.80 -34.45
N SER A 7 5.08 33.10 -34.75
CA SER A 7 5.17 32.28 -35.96
C SER A 7 4.41 30.96 -35.73
N LEU A 8 3.16 30.90 -36.19
CA LEU A 8 2.40 29.67 -36.35
C LEU A 8 2.98 28.91 -37.56
N ALA A 9 3.75 27.85 -37.33
CA ALA A 9 4.09 26.90 -38.38
C ALA A 9 2.89 25.97 -38.61
N LEU A 10 2.07 26.27 -39.61
CA LEU A 10 1.07 25.36 -40.17
C LEU A 10 1.80 24.22 -40.90
N LEU A 11 2.03 23.09 -40.22
CA LEU A 11 2.28 21.83 -40.90
C LEU A 11 0.94 21.26 -41.35
N SER A 12 0.71 21.23 -42.66
CA SER A 12 -0.35 20.46 -43.30
C SER A 12 -0.06 18.96 -43.11
N LEU A 13 -0.67 18.35 -42.10
CA LEU A 13 -0.72 16.91 -41.91
C LEU A 13 -1.58 16.28 -43.03
N ALA A 14 -0.94 15.48 -43.88
CA ALA A 14 -1.66 14.53 -44.72
C ALA A 14 -2.28 13.46 -43.81
N CYS A 15 -3.57 13.59 -43.54
CA CYS A 15 -4.34 12.62 -42.78
C CYS A 15 -4.57 11.37 -43.66
N GLY A 16 -3.80 10.31 -43.44
CA GLY A 16 -4.17 8.98 -43.95
C GLY A 16 -5.47 8.54 -43.26
N PRO A 17 -6.38 7.83 -43.97
CA PRO A 17 -7.66 7.45 -43.39
C PRO A 17 -7.44 6.49 -42.22
N LEU A 18 -7.83 6.89 -41.01
CA LEU A 18 -8.15 5.93 -39.95
C LEU A 18 -9.28 5.04 -40.47
N ALA A 19 -9.11 3.73 -40.41
CA ALA A 19 -10.17 2.77 -40.70
C ALA A 19 -11.43 3.13 -39.89
N ALA A 20 -12.59 3.11 -40.57
CA ALA A 20 -13.87 3.52 -39.99
C ALA A 20 -14.25 2.65 -38.77
N GLN A 21 -14.50 3.32 -37.64
CA GLN A 21 -14.77 2.74 -36.32
C GLN A 21 -16.27 2.47 -36.10
N GLY A 22 -16.59 1.41 -35.36
CA GLY A 22 -17.91 1.18 -34.78
C GLY A 22 -18.12 2.02 -33.50
N PRO A 23 -19.37 2.20 -33.06
CA PRO A 23 -19.71 3.11 -31.96
C PRO A 23 -19.18 2.73 -30.57
N ALA A 24 -18.57 1.55 -30.37
CA ALA A 24 -18.04 1.08 -29.07
C ALA A 24 -16.54 0.69 -29.08
N ASP A 25 -15.75 1.34 -29.96
CA ASP A 25 -14.29 1.11 -30.10
C ASP A 25 -13.40 1.96 -29.16
N THR A 26 -14.01 2.74 -28.27
CA THR A 26 -13.32 3.61 -27.30
C THR A 26 -13.68 3.21 -25.86
N PRO A 27 -12.76 3.40 -24.88
CA PRO A 27 -13.05 3.04 -23.49
C PRO A 27 -14.33 3.71 -22.93
N ARG A 28 -14.63 4.96 -23.30
CA ARG A 28 -15.82 5.68 -22.81
C ARG A 28 -17.11 5.11 -23.41
N ALA A 29 -17.08 4.80 -24.71
CA ALA A 29 -18.25 4.23 -25.37
C ALA A 29 -18.52 2.80 -24.87
N LEU A 30 -17.47 2.01 -24.68
CA LEU A 30 -17.57 0.68 -24.08
C LEU A 30 -18.14 0.76 -22.65
N PHE A 31 -17.63 1.69 -21.83
CA PHE A 31 -18.14 1.92 -20.47
C PHE A 31 -19.65 2.21 -20.46
N LYS A 32 -20.11 3.13 -21.31
CA LYS A 32 -21.56 3.44 -21.44
C LYS A 32 -22.36 2.21 -21.88
N THR A 33 -21.85 1.48 -22.87
CA THR A 33 -22.51 0.28 -23.39
C THR A 33 -22.65 -0.80 -22.30
N LEU A 34 -21.63 -0.97 -21.46
CA LEU A 34 -21.67 -1.90 -20.33
C LEU A 34 -22.65 -1.46 -19.25
N LEU A 35 -22.81 -0.16 -18.98
CA LEU A 35 -23.81 0.37 -18.04
C LEU A 35 -25.25 0.12 -18.50
N ASP A 36 -25.48 0.04 -19.81
CA ASP A 36 -26.79 -0.19 -20.42
C ASP A 36 -27.05 -1.67 -20.78
N LEU A 37 -26.36 -2.61 -20.12
CA LEU A 37 -26.54 -4.05 -20.34
C LEU A 37 -27.97 -4.51 -20.02
N GLU A 38 -28.65 -5.05 -21.02
CA GLU A 38 -29.98 -5.61 -20.91
C GLU A 38 -30.02 -7.09 -21.34
N PRO A 39 -30.91 -7.91 -20.75
CA PRO A 39 -31.16 -9.26 -21.22
C PRO A 39 -31.70 -9.25 -22.66
N ASP A 40 -31.22 -10.17 -23.49
CA ASP A 40 -31.72 -10.42 -24.84
C ASP A 40 -32.95 -11.35 -24.76
N PRO A 41 -34.17 -10.87 -25.09
CA PRO A 41 -35.39 -11.67 -25.00
C PRO A 41 -35.40 -12.89 -25.94
N ALA A 42 -34.53 -12.92 -26.96
CA ALA A 42 -34.37 -14.05 -27.86
C ALA A 42 -33.41 -15.13 -27.31
N ARG A 43 -32.72 -14.88 -26.20
CA ARG A 43 -31.67 -15.76 -25.65
C ARG A 43 -31.85 -16.06 -24.16
N GLY A 44 -33.03 -16.56 -23.81
CA GLY A 44 -33.31 -17.15 -22.49
C GLY A 44 -33.25 -18.67 -22.48
N ALA A 45 -32.98 -19.25 -21.33
CA ALA A 45 -32.98 -20.69 -21.12
C ALA A 45 -33.58 -21.04 -19.75
N THR A 46 -34.35 -22.13 -19.68
CA THR A 46 -34.69 -22.76 -18.41
C THR A 46 -33.48 -23.55 -17.92
N VAL A 47 -33.11 -23.35 -16.66
CA VAL A 47 -31.95 -24.00 -16.04
C VAL A 47 -32.43 -25.02 -15.02
N THR A 48 -31.75 -26.17 -14.97
CA THR A 48 -31.91 -27.17 -13.91
C THR A 48 -30.54 -27.74 -13.57
N ASN A 49 -30.07 -27.51 -12.35
CA ASN A 49 -28.78 -27.95 -11.81
C ASN A 49 -27.54 -27.60 -12.67
N LEU A 50 -27.45 -26.36 -13.15
CA LEU A 50 -26.22 -25.86 -13.77
C LEU A 50 -25.22 -25.47 -12.69
N VAL A 51 -24.00 -25.98 -12.77
CA VAL A 51 -22.92 -25.69 -11.81
C VAL A 51 -21.81 -24.92 -12.52
N LEU A 52 -21.40 -23.80 -11.92
CA LEU A 52 -20.24 -23.02 -12.36
C LEU A 52 -19.23 -22.98 -11.22
N THR A 53 -17.98 -23.36 -11.52
CA THR A 53 -16.88 -23.31 -10.55
C THR A 53 -15.79 -22.38 -11.05
N ARG A 54 -15.34 -21.46 -10.18
CA ARG A 54 -14.29 -20.48 -10.45
C ARG A 54 -13.46 -20.28 -9.17
N GLY A 55 -12.16 -20.57 -9.23
CA GLY A 55 -11.31 -20.61 -8.03
C GLY A 55 -11.86 -21.61 -7.01
N THR A 56 -12.12 -21.17 -5.78
CA THR A 56 -12.79 -21.97 -4.74
C THR A 56 -14.30 -21.69 -4.64
N GLY A 57 -14.83 -20.81 -5.49
CA GLY A 57 -16.25 -20.47 -5.57
C GLY A 57 -17.03 -21.46 -6.42
N THR A 58 -18.16 -21.94 -5.92
CA THR A 58 -19.09 -22.79 -6.66
C THR A 58 -20.48 -22.19 -6.62
N ILE A 59 -21.03 -21.88 -7.79
CA ILE A 59 -22.38 -21.36 -7.99
C ILE A 59 -23.22 -22.49 -8.59
N THR A 60 -24.26 -22.92 -7.88
CA THR A 60 -25.22 -23.93 -8.35
C THR A 60 -26.55 -23.26 -8.62
N LEU A 61 -26.96 -23.23 -9.89
CA LEU A 61 -28.26 -22.76 -10.34
C LEU A 61 -29.22 -23.96 -10.37
N GLU A 62 -29.95 -24.15 -9.27
CA GLU A 62 -30.78 -25.35 -9.02
C GLU A 62 -32.00 -25.37 -9.95
N SER A 63 -32.76 -24.27 -10.03
CA SER A 63 -33.89 -24.12 -10.96
C SER A 63 -34.19 -22.66 -11.26
N GLY A 64 -34.53 -22.32 -12.51
CA GLY A 64 -34.91 -20.93 -12.85
C GLY A 64 -34.70 -20.57 -14.31
N THR A 65 -34.58 -19.27 -14.58
CA THR A 65 -34.35 -18.73 -15.93
C THR A 65 -32.99 -18.04 -15.99
N LEU A 66 -32.20 -18.36 -17.00
CA LEU A 66 -30.95 -17.70 -17.36
C LEU A 66 -31.13 -16.95 -18.67
N SER A 67 -30.80 -15.66 -18.72
CA SER A 67 -30.88 -14.83 -19.92
C SER A 67 -29.49 -14.32 -20.29
N LEU A 68 -29.07 -14.48 -21.53
CA LEU A 68 -27.87 -13.81 -22.03
C LEU A 68 -28.16 -12.34 -22.25
N ALA A 69 -27.16 -11.47 -22.03
CA ALA A 69 -27.27 -10.07 -22.37
C ALA A 69 -27.16 -9.85 -23.89
N ARG A 70 -27.62 -8.69 -24.36
CA ARG A 70 -27.34 -8.25 -25.74
C ARG A 70 -25.81 -8.18 -25.98
N PRO A 71 -25.33 -8.53 -27.18
CA PRO A 71 -23.90 -8.46 -27.48
C PRO A 71 -23.34 -7.04 -27.36
N VAL A 72 -22.14 -6.93 -26.80
CA VAL A 72 -21.30 -5.73 -26.77
C VAL A 72 -20.16 -5.94 -27.76
N ASN A 73 -20.02 -5.07 -28.76
CA ASN A 73 -19.07 -5.26 -29.87
C ASN A 73 -19.16 -6.64 -30.54
N GLY A 74 -20.38 -7.16 -30.71
CA GLY A 74 -20.62 -8.47 -31.32
C GLY A 74 -20.34 -9.67 -30.40
N ARG A 75 -19.89 -9.44 -29.16
CA ARG A 75 -19.61 -10.48 -28.17
C ARG A 75 -20.65 -10.48 -27.05
N VAL A 76 -21.20 -11.64 -26.69
CA VAL A 76 -22.01 -11.78 -25.47
C VAL A 76 -21.05 -11.87 -24.29
N VAL A 77 -21.18 -10.92 -23.34
CA VAL A 77 -20.25 -10.77 -22.21
C VAL A 77 -20.93 -10.90 -20.86
N ALA A 78 -22.25 -11.08 -20.82
CA ALA A 78 -22.98 -11.15 -19.57
C ALA A 78 -24.17 -12.11 -19.64
N ALA A 79 -24.56 -12.63 -18.48
CA ALA A 79 -25.76 -13.44 -18.30
C ALA A 79 -26.41 -13.15 -16.95
N MET A 80 -27.74 -13.24 -16.88
CA MET A 80 -28.53 -12.98 -15.68
C MET A 80 -29.40 -14.19 -15.34
N PHE A 81 -29.23 -14.71 -14.13
CA PHE A 81 -30.04 -15.79 -13.59
C PHE A 81 -31.03 -15.27 -12.54
N VAL A 82 -32.26 -15.77 -12.60
CA VAL A 82 -33.29 -15.59 -11.57
C VAL A 82 -33.96 -16.94 -11.29
N GLY A 83 -33.95 -17.36 -10.03
CA GLY A 83 -34.47 -18.67 -9.63
C GLY A 83 -34.06 -19.07 -8.22
N THR A 84 -33.82 -20.36 -8.01
CA THR A 84 -33.25 -20.92 -6.79
C THR A 84 -31.87 -21.48 -7.07
N GLY A 85 -30.96 -21.33 -6.11
CA GLY A 85 -29.62 -21.87 -6.20
C GLY A 85 -28.88 -21.86 -4.87
N SER A 86 -27.60 -22.17 -4.94
CA SER A 86 -26.66 -22.03 -3.82
C SER A 86 -25.29 -21.51 -4.27
N PHE A 87 -24.60 -20.85 -3.35
CA PHE A 87 -23.22 -20.39 -3.53
C PHE A 87 -22.37 -20.90 -2.37
N ARG A 88 -21.23 -21.50 -2.70
CA ARG A 88 -20.21 -21.92 -1.74
C ARG A 88 -18.88 -21.27 -2.04
N PHE A 89 -18.19 -20.80 -1.01
CA PHE A 89 -16.85 -20.24 -1.13
C PHE A 89 -16.06 -20.47 0.15
N THR A 90 -14.85 -21.02 0.01
CA THR A 90 -13.93 -21.24 1.14
C THR A 90 -12.58 -20.64 0.78
N ALA A 91 -12.06 -19.77 1.63
CA ALA A 91 -10.70 -19.24 1.46
C ALA A 91 -9.65 -20.27 1.95
N PRO A 92 -8.51 -20.41 1.25
CA PRO A 92 -7.55 -21.49 1.52
C PRO A 92 -6.76 -21.27 2.81
N THR A 93 -6.47 -20.02 3.18
CA THR A 93 -5.62 -19.69 4.33
C THR A 93 -6.44 -19.25 5.55
N ALA A 94 -5.88 -19.43 6.75
CA ALA A 94 -6.55 -19.03 7.99
C ALA A 94 -6.78 -17.51 8.06
N ILE A 95 -5.81 -16.72 7.59
CA ILE A 95 -5.89 -15.26 7.54
C ILE A 95 -7.06 -14.78 6.67
N GLU A 96 -7.27 -15.38 5.49
CA GLU A 96 -8.38 -15.03 4.60
C GLU A 96 -9.73 -15.53 5.13
N ARG A 97 -9.77 -16.70 5.79
CA ARG A 97 -10.99 -17.16 6.48
C ARG A 97 -11.38 -16.26 7.64
N GLY A 98 -10.41 -15.75 8.41
CA GLY A 98 -10.66 -14.78 9.47
C GLY A 98 -11.18 -13.46 8.94
N GLN A 99 -10.65 -12.98 7.81
CA GLN A 99 -11.14 -11.77 7.14
C GLN A 99 -12.57 -11.96 6.58
N LEU A 100 -12.85 -13.13 6.01
CA LEU A 100 -14.17 -13.49 5.50
C LEU A 100 -15.20 -13.51 6.64
N ASP A 101 -14.86 -14.13 7.77
CA ASP A 101 -15.71 -14.14 8.98
C ASP A 101 -15.99 -12.71 9.47
N ARG A 102 -14.96 -11.86 9.53
CA ARG A 102 -15.09 -10.45 9.97
C ARG A 102 -16.01 -9.62 9.07
N LEU A 103 -15.91 -9.77 7.75
CA LEU A 103 -16.60 -8.90 6.77
C LEU A 103 -17.92 -9.47 6.23
N VAL A 104 -18.08 -10.79 6.24
CA VAL A 104 -19.27 -11.48 5.70
C VAL A 104 -20.07 -12.18 6.79
N GLY A 105 -19.47 -12.43 7.97
CA GLY A 105 -20.10 -13.13 9.09
C GLY A 105 -19.96 -14.65 9.04
N ASP A 106 -19.20 -15.17 8.08
CA ASP A 106 -18.98 -16.61 7.87
C ASP A 106 -17.51 -16.88 7.51
N SER A 107 -16.82 -17.79 8.22
CA SER A 107 -15.49 -18.27 7.81
C SER A 107 -15.51 -19.12 6.52
N THR A 108 -16.69 -19.54 6.09
CA THR A 108 -16.97 -20.25 4.82
C THR A 108 -18.37 -19.88 4.36
N VAL A 109 -18.50 -19.25 3.20
CA VAL A 109 -19.81 -18.87 2.68
C VAL A 109 -20.51 -20.13 2.18
N ASN A 110 -21.71 -20.39 2.70
CA ASN A 110 -22.63 -21.42 2.20
C ASN A 110 -24.05 -20.83 2.21
N ALA A 111 -24.43 -20.19 1.12
CA ALA A 111 -25.65 -19.41 1.04
C ALA A 111 -26.62 -19.97 -0.01
N LYS A 112 -27.92 -19.87 0.28
CA LYS A 112 -28.94 -19.95 -0.77
C LYS A 112 -28.96 -18.64 -1.55
N ILE A 113 -29.23 -18.72 -2.85
CA ILE A 113 -29.19 -17.56 -3.75
C ILE A 113 -30.44 -17.51 -4.63
N LYS A 114 -30.85 -16.30 -5.00
CA LYS A 114 -32.03 -16.08 -5.86
C LYS A 114 -31.71 -15.44 -7.20
N ARG A 115 -30.63 -14.68 -7.27
CA ARG A 115 -30.23 -13.93 -8.45
C ARG A 115 -28.71 -13.94 -8.59
N VAL A 116 -28.24 -14.14 -9.81
CA VAL A 116 -26.81 -14.07 -10.15
C VAL A 116 -26.65 -13.27 -11.44
N PHE A 117 -25.77 -12.28 -11.42
CA PHE A 117 -25.30 -11.60 -12.62
C PHE A 117 -23.87 -12.03 -12.89
N LEU A 118 -23.64 -12.53 -14.10
CA LEU A 118 -22.35 -12.94 -14.61
C LEU A 118 -21.87 -11.91 -15.62
N LEU A 119 -20.62 -11.48 -15.50
CA LEU A 119 -19.91 -10.69 -16.49
C LEU A 119 -18.57 -11.37 -16.77
N PHE A 120 -18.30 -11.67 -18.02
CA PHE A 120 -17.20 -12.55 -18.40
C PHE A 120 -16.56 -12.16 -19.72
N THR A 121 -15.24 -12.35 -19.78
CA THR A 121 -14.41 -12.28 -20.98
C THR A 121 -13.59 -13.56 -21.17
N ASP A 122 -13.89 -14.60 -20.38
CA ASP A 122 -13.33 -15.94 -20.42
C ASP A 122 -14.22 -16.91 -21.25
N SER A 123 -14.03 -18.22 -21.03
CA SER A 123 -14.76 -19.31 -21.70
C SER A 123 -16.19 -19.55 -21.19
N THR A 124 -16.70 -18.72 -20.26
CA THR A 124 -18.02 -18.91 -19.64
C THR A 124 -19.16 -19.00 -20.65
N LEU A 125 -19.17 -18.18 -21.71
CA LEU A 125 -20.22 -18.26 -22.73
C LEU A 125 -20.32 -19.67 -23.34
N ALA A 126 -19.18 -20.21 -23.76
CA ALA A 126 -19.10 -21.53 -24.37
C ALA A 126 -19.48 -22.64 -23.37
N GLU A 127 -19.17 -22.47 -22.07
CA GLU A 127 -19.63 -23.38 -21.01
C GLU A 127 -21.17 -23.35 -20.85
N LEU A 128 -21.76 -22.14 -20.85
CA LEU A 128 -23.21 -21.96 -20.75
C LEU A 128 -23.95 -22.57 -21.94
N GLU A 129 -23.52 -22.28 -23.17
CA GLU A 129 -24.14 -22.78 -24.41
C GLU A 129 -24.04 -24.31 -24.56
N ARG A 130 -23.00 -24.93 -24.00
CA ARG A 130 -22.90 -26.39 -23.92
C ARG A 130 -23.84 -27.00 -22.91
N SER A 131 -24.21 -26.25 -21.87
CA SER A 131 -24.95 -26.77 -20.72
C SER A 131 -26.46 -26.56 -20.84
N VAL A 132 -26.91 -25.50 -21.52
CA VAL A 132 -28.34 -25.18 -21.68
C VAL A 132 -28.67 -24.71 -23.09
N LYS A 133 -29.92 -24.92 -23.51
CA LYS A 133 -30.40 -24.45 -24.82
C LYS A 133 -31.05 -23.08 -24.68
N PHE A 134 -30.45 -22.08 -25.33
CA PHE A 134 -31.00 -20.73 -25.40
C PHE A 134 -32.04 -20.59 -26.52
N GLY A 135 -33.08 -19.81 -26.25
CA GLY A 135 -34.12 -19.44 -27.19
C GLY A 135 -35.04 -18.35 -26.64
N PRO A 136 -36.12 -17.99 -27.36
CA PRO A 136 -37.04 -16.96 -26.91
C PRO A 136 -37.68 -17.32 -25.56
N GLN A 137 -37.63 -16.40 -24.60
CA GLN A 137 -38.25 -16.55 -23.27
C GLN A 137 -38.92 -15.23 -22.86
N PRO A 138 -39.96 -15.28 -21.99
CA PRO A 138 -40.55 -14.07 -21.44
C PRO A 138 -39.50 -13.22 -20.70
N PRO A 139 -39.50 -11.90 -20.88
CA PRO A 139 -38.53 -11.03 -20.21
C PRO A 139 -38.72 -11.07 -18.70
N VAL A 140 -37.62 -11.30 -17.97
CA VAL A 140 -37.60 -11.32 -16.51
C VAL A 140 -37.17 -9.93 -16.00
N LEU A 141 -38.13 -9.08 -15.61
CA LEU A 141 -37.88 -7.71 -15.13
C LEU A 141 -36.83 -7.63 -13.99
N ALA A 142 -36.75 -8.66 -13.15
CA ALA A 142 -35.76 -8.73 -12.08
C ALA A 142 -34.30 -8.82 -12.60
N ALA A 143 -34.09 -9.29 -13.83
CA ALA A 143 -32.77 -9.42 -14.45
C ALA A 143 -32.15 -8.06 -14.84
N ALA A 144 -32.95 -7.10 -15.30
CA ALA A 144 -32.46 -5.78 -15.68
C ALA A 144 -31.99 -4.96 -14.45
N ARG A 145 -32.73 -5.03 -13.33
CA ARG A 145 -32.30 -4.39 -12.07
C ARG A 145 -30.99 -4.99 -11.53
N LEU A 146 -30.78 -6.29 -11.74
CA LEU A 146 -29.62 -7.01 -11.26
C LEU A 146 -28.32 -6.53 -11.93
N ALA A 147 -28.33 -6.21 -13.22
CA ALA A 147 -27.16 -5.67 -13.92
C ALA A 147 -26.72 -4.33 -13.32
N ASN A 148 -27.67 -3.42 -13.08
CA ASN A 148 -27.40 -2.13 -12.43
C ASN A 148 -26.81 -2.30 -11.02
N ASP A 149 -27.39 -3.19 -10.21
CA ASP A 149 -26.90 -3.50 -8.86
C ASP A 149 -25.48 -4.08 -8.90
N ALA A 150 -25.20 -4.99 -9.85
CA ALA A 150 -23.90 -5.63 -10.00
C ALA A 150 -22.81 -4.67 -10.49
N LEU A 151 -23.10 -3.86 -11.51
CA LEU A 151 -22.13 -2.89 -12.03
C LEU A 151 -21.83 -1.79 -11.01
N ALA A 152 -22.77 -1.46 -10.13
CA ALA A 152 -22.52 -0.54 -9.01
C ALA A 152 -21.49 -1.06 -7.99
N PHE A 153 -21.17 -2.36 -7.95
CA PHE A 153 -20.06 -2.89 -7.12
C PHE A 153 -18.68 -2.52 -7.66
N ILE A 154 -18.55 -2.36 -8.98
CA ILE A 154 -17.25 -2.26 -9.66
C ILE A 154 -17.10 -0.96 -10.44
N ARG A 155 -18.09 -0.06 -10.36
CA ARG A 155 -18.10 1.22 -11.05
C ARG A 155 -17.27 2.24 -10.26
N PRO A 156 -16.15 2.76 -10.82
CA PRO A 156 -15.51 3.94 -10.26
C PRO A 156 -16.34 5.19 -10.60
N PRO A 157 -16.52 6.15 -9.68
CA PRO A 157 -17.33 7.34 -9.93
C PRO A 157 -16.72 8.29 -10.97
N GLU A 158 -15.40 8.44 -11.02
CA GLU A 158 -14.72 9.55 -11.72
C GLU A 158 -14.11 9.18 -13.08
N ASP A 159 -13.74 7.91 -13.31
CA ASP A 159 -12.93 7.51 -14.47
C ASP A 159 -13.68 7.43 -15.81
N GLU A 160 -15.01 7.44 -15.79
CA GLU A 160 -15.85 7.11 -16.98
C GLU A 160 -15.39 5.83 -17.71
N SER A 161 -14.84 4.88 -16.96
CA SER A 161 -14.32 3.59 -17.39
C SER A 161 -14.48 2.59 -16.25
N PHE A 162 -14.67 1.30 -16.53
CA PHE A 162 -14.45 0.28 -15.50
C PHE A 162 -12.95 0.06 -15.30
N SER A 163 -12.60 -0.81 -14.35
CA SER A 163 -11.22 -1.16 -14.07
C SER A 163 -10.51 -1.69 -15.33
N PRO A 164 -9.23 -1.38 -15.54
CA PRO A 164 -8.47 -1.80 -16.72
C PRO A 164 -8.57 -3.29 -17.06
N GLU A 165 -8.65 -4.14 -16.04
CA GLU A 165 -8.67 -5.60 -16.13
C GLU A 165 -9.94 -6.12 -16.80
N LEU A 166 -11.08 -5.44 -16.58
CA LEU A 166 -12.34 -5.74 -17.27
C LEU A 166 -12.38 -5.14 -18.69
N MET A 167 -11.80 -3.94 -18.85
CA MET A 167 -11.91 -3.17 -20.09
C MET A 167 -10.97 -3.68 -21.18
N LEU A 168 -9.74 -4.06 -20.84
CA LEU A 168 -8.69 -4.46 -21.78
C LEU A 168 -9.09 -5.64 -22.69
N PRO A 169 -9.64 -6.77 -22.18
CA PRO A 169 -10.05 -7.88 -23.03
C PRO A 169 -11.10 -7.48 -24.07
N LEU A 170 -12.01 -6.58 -23.71
CA LEU A 170 -13.08 -6.10 -24.58
C LEU A 170 -12.59 -5.07 -25.61
N LEU A 171 -11.72 -4.15 -25.20
CA LEU A 171 -11.16 -3.12 -26.07
C LEU A 171 -10.17 -3.67 -27.10
N ASN A 172 -9.41 -4.69 -26.71
CA ASN A 172 -8.37 -5.30 -27.55
C ASN A 172 -8.83 -6.59 -28.22
N ASN A 173 -10.10 -6.96 -28.07
CA ASN A 173 -10.68 -8.21 -28.58
C ASN A 173 -9.85 -9.44 -28.21
N ASN A 174 -9.43 -9.50 -26.94
CA ASN A 174 -8.68 -10.62 -26.36
C ASN A 174 -9.63 -11.47 -25.50
N GLU A 175 -9.37 -12.78 -25.43
CA GLU A 175 -10.04 -13.73 -24.53
C GLU A 175 -9.39 -13.77 -23.14
N ALA A 176 -8.81 -12.65 -22.68
CA ALA A 176 -8.03 -12.56 -21.44
C ALA A 176 -8.85 -12.75 -20.13
N GLY A 177 -9.86 -13.61 -20.12
CA GLY A 177 -10.05 -14.54 -19.00
C GLY A 177 -10.70 -14.02 -17.73
N ALA A 178 -11.26 -12.81 -17.72
CA ALA A 178 -11.88 -12.27 -16.51
C ALA A 178 -13.30 -12.84 -16.29
N PHE A 179 -13.65 -13.07 -15.02
CA PHE A 179 -14.98 -13.53 -14.62
C PHE A 179 -15.45 -12.81 -13.36
N TYR A 180 -16.67 -12.29 -13.39
CA TYR A 180 -17.31 -11.61 -12.28
C TYR A 180 -18.70 -12.22 -12.08
N ALA A 181 -19.02 -12.58 -10.83
CA ALA A 181 -20.34 -13.04 -10.45
C ALA A 181 -20.85 -12.26 -9.24
N HIS A 182 -21.84 -11.40 -9.48
CA HIS A 182 -22.59 -10.74 -8.41
C HIS A 182 -23.71 -11.67 -7.94
N ILE A 183 -23.71 -11.99 -6.65
CA ILE A 183 -24.51 -13.06 -6.06
C ILE A 183 -25.38 -12.48 -4.95
N ASP A 184 -26.69 -12.51 -5.16
CA ASP A 184 -27.66 -12.15 -4.12
C ASP A 184 -27.93 -13.36 -3.22
N ARG A 185 -27.42 -13.26 -2.00
CA ARG A 185 -27.59 -14.27 -0.95
C ARG A 185 -28.90 -14.06 -0.21
N ASP A 186 -29.57 -15.16 0.10
CA ASP A 186 -30.65 -15.16 1.08
C ASP A 186 -30.05 -14.90 2.47
N GLY A 187 -30.50 -13.85 3.14
CA GLY A 187 -30.11 -13.56 4.53
C GLY A 187 -28.78 -12.81 4.74
N GLY A 188 -28.33 -12.00 3.79
CA GLY A 188 -27.14 -11.15 3.97
C GLY A 188 -26.90 -10.15 2.85
N ASN A 189 -25.78 -9.42 2.90
CA ASN A 189 -25.37 -8.54 1.80
C ASN A 189 -24.94 -9.36 0.57
N PRO A 190 -25.19 -8.85 -0.66
CA PRO A 190 -24.65 -9.45 -1.86
C PRO A 190 -23.12 -9.44 -1.86
N VAL A 191 -22.55 -10.42 -2.55
CA VAL A 191 -21.09 -10.57 -2.73
C VAL A 191 -20.76 -10.62 -4.23
N MET A 192 -19.52 -10.27 -4.58
CA MET A 192 -19.00 -10.39 -5.94
C MET A 192 -17.81 -11.35 -5.94
N LEU A 193 -17.93 -12.50 -6.59
CA LEU A 193 -16.78 -13.35 -6.91
C LEU A 193 -16.10 -12.80 -8.16
N GLN A 194 -14.80 -12.53 -8.09
CA GLN A 194 -13.99 -12.05 -9.21
C GLN A 194 -12.81 -13.00 -9.44
N ILE A 195 -12.58 -13.34 -10.71
CA ILE A 195 -11.36 -13.96 -11.23
C ILE A 195 -10.69 -12.92 -12.13
N ASP A 196 -9.57 -12.39 -11.67
CA ASP A 196 -8.82 -11.34 -12.33
C ASP A 196 -7.42 -11.83 -12.72
N PRO A 197 -7.20 -12.20 -14.00
CA PRO A 197 -5.90 -12.72 -14.44
C PRO A 197 -4.77 -11.68 -14.39
N PHE A 198 -5.11 -10.39 -14.34
CA PHE A 198 -4.12 -9.31 -14.20
C PHE A 198 -3.65 -9.13 -12.76
N SER A 199 -4.20 -9.85 -11.78
CA SER A 199 -3.70 -9.83 -10.40
C SER A 199 -2.83 -11.05 -10.10
N THR A 200 -1.78 -10.87 -9.30
CA THR A 200 -1.01 -12.01 -8.74
C THR A 200 -1.86 -12.87 -7.80
N GLU A 201 -2.92 -12.28 -7.21
CA GLU A 201 -3.96 -12.96 -6.45
C GLU A 201 -5.31 -12.87 -7.17
N PRO A 202 -5.54 -13.72 -8.20
CA PRO A 202 -6.66 -13.58 -9.12
C PRO A 202 -8.03 -13.83 -8.49
N VAL A 203 -8.14 -14.61 -7.41
CA VAL A 203 -9.42 -14.95 -6.81
C VAL A 203 -9.76 -13.93 -5.73
N ARG A 204 -10.87 -13.20 -5.91
CA ARG A 204 -11.36 -12.21 -4.95
C ARG A 204 -12.83 -12.44 -4.63
N LEU A 205 -13.21 -12.24 -3.38
CA LEU A 205 -14.60 -12.12 -2.96
C LEU A 205 -14.81 -10.73 -2.35
N LEU A 206 -15.57 -9.89 -3.06
CA LEU A 206 -15.91 -8.55 -2.60
C LEU A 206 -17.25 -8.56 -1.86
N THR A 207 -17.37 -7.70 -0.86
CA THR A 207 -18.62 -7.40 -0.16
C THR A 207 -18.86 -5.89 -0.14
N LYS A 208 -20.08 -5.46 0.17
CA LYS A 208 -20.36 -4.03 0.38
C LYS A 208 -19.65 -3.56 1.65
N ALA A 209 -18.90 -2.48 1.54
CA ALA A 209 -18.34 -1.81 2.70
C ALA A 209 -19.46 -1.18 3.55
N ARG A 210 -19.15 -0.86 4.81
CA ARG A 210 -20.02 0.01 5.62
C ARG A 210 -20.10 1.39 4.95
N ARG A 211 -21.30 1.98 4.94
CA ARG A 211 -21.59 3.23 4.22
C ARG A 211 -20.66 4.36 4.66
N VAL A 212 -20.02 5.03 3.68
CA VAL A 212 -19.13 6.18 3.91
C VAL A 212 -19.82 7.43 3.35
N GLY A 213 -20.55 8.14 4.21
CA GLY A 213 -21.41 9.25 3.77
C GLY A 213 -22.46 8.80 2.74
N TRP A 214 -22.38 9.32 1.52
CA TRP A 214 -23.28 8.98 0.41
C TRP A 214 -22.70 7.95 -0.57
N LEU A 215 -21.40 7.65 -0.47
CA LEU A 215 -20.70 6.74 -1.37
C LEU A 215 -20.91 5.29 -0.93
N ARG A 216 -21.23 4.42 -1.89
CA ARG A 216 -21.24 2.97 -1.71
C ARG A 216 -19.89 2.46 -2.18
N THR A 217 -19.09 1.93 -1.27
CA THR A 217 -17.78 1.33 -1.56
C THR A 217 -17.84 -0.19 -1.36
N THR A 218 -16.87 -0.90 -1.91
CA THR A 218 -16.71 -2.36 -1.75
C THR A 218 -15.40 -2.66 -1.03
N GLU A 219 -15.37 -3.77 -0.31
CA GLU A 219 -14.19 -4.27 0.39
C GLU A 219 -13.88 -5.71 -0.01
N SER A 220 -12.59 -6.07 -0.02
CA SER A 220 -12.12 -7.42 -0.33
C SER A 220 -12.20 -8.30 0.92
N ALA A 221 -13.25 -9.11 1.01
CA ALA A 221 -13.47 -10.06 2.11
C ALA A 221 -12.52 -11.26 2.04
N ALA A 222 -12.12 -11.65 0.84
CA ALA A 222 -11.06 -12.61 0.62
C ALA A 222 -10.33 -12.30 -0.69
N GLN A 223 -9.01 -12.48 -0.71
CA GLN A 223 -8.21 -12.42 -1.94
C GLN A 223 -7.02 -13.36 -1.82
N PHE A 224 -6.78 -14.16 -2.85
CA PHE A 224 -5.69 -15.13 -2.89
C PHE A 224 -5.38 -15.58 -4.32
N GLY A 225 -4.19 -16.12 -4.49
CA GLY A 225 -3.72 -16.68 -5.76
C GLY A 225 -3.10 -18.06 -5.61
N PRO A 226 -2.56 -18.61 -6.71
CA PRO A 226 -1.75 -19.81 -6.65
C PRO A 226 -0.52 -19.57 -5.75
N ALA A 227 -0.16 -20.56 -4.96
CA ALA A 227 1.08 -20.55 -4.19
C ALA A 227 2.22 -21.20 -5.02
N PRO A 228 3.46 -20.68 -4.96
CA PRO A 228 3.90 -19.52 -4.17
C PRO A 228 3.46 -18.19 -4.80
N VAL A 229 3.19 -17.18 -3.95
CA VAL A 229 2.93 -15.80 -4.40
C VAL A 229 4.22 -15.25 -5.05
N PRO A 230 4.15 -14.59 -6.22
CA PRO A 230 5.30 -13.94 -6.82
C PRO A 230 5.99 -12.98 -5.85
N THR A 231 7.32 -12.99 -5.84
CA THR A 231 8.16 -12.17 -4.94
C THR A 231 8.92 -11.07 -5.69
N ASP A 232 8.45 -10.70 -6.87
CA ASP A 232 9.08 -9.71 -7.74
C ASP A 232 8.73 -8.26 -7.36
N GLY A 233 7.93 -8.08 -6.30
CA GLY A 233 7.47 -6.77 -5.84
C GLY A 233 6.21 -6.30 -6.53
N SER A 234 5.58 -7.09 -7.41
CA SER A 234 4.35 -6.71 -8.10
C SER A 234 3.11 -7.39 -7.50
N ASP A 235 2.00 -6.64 -7.44
CA ASP A 235 0.69 -7.17 -7.07
C ASP A 235 -0.20 -7.46 -8.28
N VAL A 236 0.33 -7.21 -9.49
CA VAL A 236 -0.35 -7.35 -10.78
C VAL A 236 0.53 -8.05 -11.80
N ASN A 237 -0.08 -8.87 -12.66
CA ASN A 237 0.55 -9.44 -13.84
C ASN A 237 0.43 -8.43 -15.00
N ALA A 238 1.14 -7.30 -14.89
CA ALA A 238 1.08 -6.28 -15.93
C ALA A 238 1.79 -6.78 -17.21
N PRO A 239 1.12 -6.77 -18.37
CA PRO A 239 1.67 -7.37 -19.60
C PRO A 239 2.65 -6.43 -20.34
N TYR A 240 2.86 -5.23 -19.80
CA TYR A 240 3.83 -4.26 -20.27
C TYR A 240 4.32 -3.39 -19.11
N ALA A 241 5.39 -2.68 -19.42
CA ALA A 241 6.28 -2.02 -18.51
C ALA A 241 6.69 -0.66 -19.08
N ALA A 242 7.03 0.30 -18.21
CA ALA A 242 7.62 1.57 -18.59
C ALA A 242 8.99 1.77 -17.91
N PRO A 243 10.07 1.12 -18.42
CA PRO A 243 11.35 1.08 -17.72
C PRO A 243 12.18 2.37 -17.82
N ASP A 244 11.87 3.28 -18.75
CA ASP A 244 12.68 4.47 -19.01
C ASP A 244 11.81 5.70 -19.26
N TYR A 245 12.09 6.77 -18.51
CA TYR A 245 11.44 8.06 -18.61
C TYR A 245 12.47 9.16 -18.85
N ARG A 246 12.22 9.99 -19.87
CA ARG A 246 12.79 11.33 -19.96
C ARG A 246 11.67 12.35 -19.87
N ILE A 247 11.71 13.20 -18.85
CA ILE A 247 10.64 14.16 -18.55
C ILE A 247 11.23 15.56 -18.52
N ASP A 248 10.69 16.43 -19.38
CA ASP A 248 10.94 17.86 -19.37
C ASP A 248 9.69 18.56 -18.85
N ALA A 249 9.74 19.09 -17.63
CA ALA A 249 8.62 19.67 -16.92
C ALA A 249 8.82 21.16 -16.69
N THR A 250 7.77 21.95 -16.93
CA THR A 250 7.73 23.38 -16.68
C THR A 250 6.64 23.70 -15.67
N ILE A 251 6.99 24.48 -14.66
CA ILE A 251 6.07 25.05 -13.68
C ILE A 251 6.15 26.57 -13.82
N ALA A 252 5.18 27.16 -14.53
CA ALA A 252 5.18 28.59 -14.83
C ALA A 252 4.35 29.39 -13.82
N ARG A 253 4.76 30.65 -13.56
CA ARG A 253 3.92 31.63 -12.86
C ARG A 253 2.77 32.05 -13.77
N THR A 254 1.56 32.03 -13.24
CA THR A 254 0.41 32.71 -13.86
C THR A 254 0.18 34.08 -13.21
N GLY A 255 -0.47 35.00 -13.93
CA GLY A 255 -0.76 36.35 -13.46
C GLY A 255 -1.69 36.42 -12.23
N MET A 256 -2.38 35.32 -11.88
CA MET A 256 -3.26 35.21 -10.71
C MET A 256 -2.63 34.46 -9.53
N GLY A 257 -1.33 34.16 -9.59
CA GLY A 257 -0.60 33.51 -8.50
C GLY A 257 -0.61 31.97 -8.53
N GLU A 258 -1.39 31.35 -9.41
CA GLU A 258 -1.39 29.89 -9.63
C GLU A 258 -0.12 29.42 -10.34
N ALA A 259 0.33 28.21 -10.03
CA ALA A 259 1.44 27.56 -10.70
C ALA A 259 0.90 26.64 -11.79
N ARG A 260 1.18 26.96 -13.06
CA ARG A 260 0.74 26.12 -14.19
C ARG A 260 1.77 25.05 -14.47
N PHE A 261 1.36 23.79 -14.37
CA PHE A 261 2.19 22.63 -14.70
C PHE A 261 1.97 22.18 -16.15
N SER A 262 3.06 21.89 -16.85
CA SER A 262 3.08 21.21 -18.13
C SER A 262 4.35 20.37 -18.25
N ALA A 263 4.29 19.25 -18.96
CA ALA A 263 5.44 18.41 -19.20
C ALA A 263 5.40 17.72 -20.57
N ILE A 264 6.60 17.42 -21.06
CA ILE A 264 6.85 16.56 -22.20
C ILE A 264 7.55 15.32 -21.66
N THR A 265 6.91 14.16 -21.77
CA THR A 265 7.49 12.88 -21.37
C THR A 265 7.76 12.03 -22.59
N SER A 266 9.00 11.57 -22.74
CA SER A 266 9.33 10.41 -23.57
C SER A 266 9.38 9.18 -22.67
N MET A 267 8.41 8.27 -22.86
CA MET A 267 8.27 7.05 -22.09
C MET A 267 8.50 5.86 -23.01
N LYS A 268 9.46 5.00 -22.66
CA LYS A 268 9.64 3.72 -23.34
C LYS A 268 8.63 2.72 -22.78
N ILE A 269 7.85 2.10 -23.64
CA ILE A 269 6.94 1.01 -23.30
C ILE A 269 7.57 -0.28 -23.80
N THR A 270 7.68 -1.30 -22.94
CA THR A 270 8.17 -2.63 -23.28
C THR A 270 7.11 -3.65 -22.91
N ALA A 271 6.78 -4.56 -23.83
CA ALA A 271 5.76 -5.57 -23.62
C ALA A 271 6.41 -6.91 -23.21
N SER A 272 5.93 -7.53 -22.12
CA SER A 272 6.36 -8.88 -21.72
C SER A 272 5.60 -9.96 -22.51
N GLU A 273 4.37 -9.66 -22.92
CA GLU A 273 3.55 -10.46 -23.82
C GLU A 273 2.94 -9.59 -24.94
N ALA A 274 2.10 -10.16 -25.81
CA ALA A 274 1.45 -9.36 -26.86
C ALA A 274 0.38 -8.44 -26.24
N VAL A 275 0.46 -7.13 -26.49
CA VAL A 275 -0.42 -6.13 -25.85
C VAL A 275 -0.92 -5.06 -26.81
N GLY A 276 -2.07 -4.48 -26.48
CA GLY A 276 -2.69 -3.38 -27.23
C GLY A 276 -3.76 -3.87 -28.22
N PRO A 277 -4.30 -2.96 -29.05
CA PRO A 277 -3.78 -1.61 -29.28
C PRO A 277 -4.05 -0.61 -28.14
N TRP A 278 -5.06 -0.81 -27.29
CA TRP A 278 -5.32 0.05 -26.13
C TRP A 278 -4.48 -0.33 -24.91
N LEU A 279 -3.82 0.66 -24.31
CA LEU A 279 -2.97 0.55 -23.13
C LEU A 279 -3.36 1.64 -22.10
N PRO A 280 -3.70 1.28 -20.86
CA PRO A 280 -4.02 2.23 -19.78
C PRO A 280 -2.79 2.67 -18.98
N PHE A 281 -2.83 3.88 -18.45
CA PHE A 281 -1.82 4.44 -17.57
C PHE A 281 -2.49 5.25 -16.47
N TYR A 282 -1.95 5.22 -15.25
CA TYR A 282 -2.36 6.14 -14.19
C TYR A 282 -1.76 7.52 -14.44
N LEU A 283 -2.58 8.56 -14.30
CA LEU A 283 -2.19 9.97 -14.38
C LEU A 283 -3.14 10.81 -13.53
N ALA A 284 -2.63 11.78 -12.79
CA ALA A 284 -3.42 12.55 -11.83
C ALA A 284 -4.71 13.15 -12.46
N PRO A 285 -5.84 13.19 -11.71
CA PRO A 285 -7.16 13.59 -12.20
C PRO A 285 -7.17 14.86 -13.05
N LYS A 286 -6.58 15.95 -12.55
CA LYS A 286 -6.65 17.28 -13.18
C LYS A 286 -5.53 17.56 -14.20
N ILE A 287 -4.80 16.52 -14.61
CA ILE A 287 -3.86 16.59 -15.74
C ILE A 287 -4.58 16.12 -17.01
N ALA A 288 -4.52 16.97 -18.04
CA ALA A 288 -4.98 16.65 -19.39
C ALA A 288 -3.78 16.32 -20.28
N VAL A 289 -3.98 15.42 -21.24
CA VAL A 289 -2.97 15.07 -22.24
C VAL A 289 -3.36 15.70 -23.56
N ASP A 290 -2.51 16.61 -24.05
CA ASP A 290 -2.76 17.38 -25.28
C ASP A 290 -2.45 16.55 -26.53
N SER A 291 -1.36 15.78 -26.49
CA SER A 291 -0.96 14.91 -27.61
C SER A 291 -0.07 13.77 -27.17
N ALA A 292 -0.08 12.68 -27.95
CA ALA A 292 0.88 11.60 -27.89
C ALA A 292 1.30 11.23 -29.31
N VAL A 293 2.61 11.08 -29.52
CA VAL A 293 3.19 10.74 -30.83
C VAL A 293 4.25 9.65 -30.72
N LEU A 294 4.36 8.86 -31.78
CA LEU A 294 5.45 7.92 -31.99
C LEU A 294 6.71 8.64 -32.50
N PRO A 295 7.90 7.99 -32.50
CA PRO A 295 9.14 8.60 -32.97
C PRO A 295 9.11 8.97 -34.46
N ASP A 296 8.27 8.30 -35.25
CA ASP A 296 8.03 8.59 -36.67
C ASP A 296 7.02 9.73 -36.92
N GLY A 297 6.53 10.38 -35.86
CA GLY A 297 5.60 11.50 -35.92
C GLY A 297 4.12 11.12 -36.02
N ARG A 298 3.76 9.84 -36.08
CA ARG A 298 2.35 9.42 -36.08
C ARG A 298 1.68 9.76 -34.76
N ALA A 299 0.53 10.41 -34.83
CA ALA A 299 -0.31 10.72 -33.67
C ALA A 299 -1.05 9.47 -33.15
N LEU A 300 -1.22 9.40 -31.84
CA LEU A 300 -1.91 8.32 -31.15
C LEU A 300 -3.28 8.79 -30.64
N ALA A 301 -4.26 7.89 -30.65
CA ALA A 301 -5.55 8.20 -30.04
C ALA A 301 -5.44 8.11 -28.51
N LEU A 302 -6.09 9.06 -27.83
CA LEU A 302 -6.05 9.21 -26.38
C LEU A 302 -7.47 9.31 -25.83
N GLN A 303 -7.67 8.79 -24.62
CA GLN A 303 -8.90 9.01 -23.87
C GLN A 303 -8.61 9.07 -22.38
N LYS A 304 -9.04 10.16 -21.73
CA LYS A 304 -8.96 10.32 -20.28
C LYS A 304 -10.19 11.12 -19.81
N ALA A 305 -10.85 10.67 -18.75
CA ALA A 305 -11.92 11.46 -18.14
C ALA A 305 -11.35 12.70 -17.46
N LYS A 306 -12.12 13.80 -17.45
CA LYS A 306 -11.67 15.10 -16.91
C LYS A 306 -11.17 15.00 -15.47
N ASP A 307 -11.84 14.17 -14.67
CA ASP A 307 -11.56 13.97 -13.25
C ASP A 307 -11.08 12.53 -12.96
N GLY A 308 -10.81 11.75 -14.01
CA GLY A 308 -10.36 10.36 -13.91
C GLY A 308 -8.84 10.24 -13.79
N THR A 309 -8.41 9.15 -13.17
CA THR A 309 -7.01 8.74 -13.02
C THR A 309 -6.50 7.90 -14.20
N LEU A 310 -7.38 7.36 -15.03
CA LEU A 310 -7.00 6.48 -16.14
C LEU A 310 -6.83 7.23 -17.47
N LEU A 311 -5.59 7.26 -17.96
CA LEU A 311 -5.23 7.63 -19.33
C LEU A 311 -5.19 6.38 -20.21
N TRP A 312 -6.06 6.32 -21.21
CA TRP A 312 -6.02 5.31 -22.26
C TRP A 312 -5.28 5.83 -23.48
N LEU A 313 -4.29 5.07 -23.93
CA LEU A 313 -3.52 5.34 -25.14
C LEU A 313 -3.73 4.19 -26.14
N ARG A 314 -4.00 4.52 -27.41
CA ARG A 314 -4.14 3.52 -28.47
C ARG A 314 -2.94 3.56 -29.41
N LEU A 315 -2.19 2.46 -29.48
CA LEU A 315 -1.18 2.24 -30.50
C LEU A 315 -1.83 1.98 -31.87
N PRO A 316 -1.12 2.25 -32.98
CA PRO A 316 -1.62 1.93 -34.31
C PRO A 316 -1.80 0.41 -34.47
N GLU A 317 -0.82 -0.34 -33.97
CA GLU A 317 -0.77 -1.81 -33.96
C GLU A 317 -0.40 -2.30 -32.57
N PRO A 318 -0.85 -3.52 -32.16
CA PRO A 318 -0.38 -4.17 -30.94
C PRO A 318 1.14 -4.34 -30.93
N LEU A 319 1.75 -4.27 -29.74
CA LEU A 319 3.14 -4.65 -29.55
C LEU A 319 3.24 -6.18 -29.42
N PRO A 320 4.16 -6.85 -30.14
CA PRO A 320 4.44 -8.26 -29.91
C PRO A 320 5.17 -8.44 -28.57
N ALA A 321 5.17 -9.68 -28.05
CA ALA A 321 5.96 -10.04 -26.88
C ALA A 321 7.45 -9.70 -27.07
N GLY A 322 8.07 -9.07 -26.08
CA GLY A 322 9.44 -8.55 -26.16
C GLY A 322 9.59 -7.28 -27.02
N GLY A 323 8.52 -6.82 -27.67
CA GLY A 323 8.48 -5.59 -28.44
C GLY A 323 8.57 -4.36 -27.54
N SER A 324 9.06 -3.26 -28.10
CA SER A 324 9.08 -1.97 -27.41
C SER A 324 8.82 -0.81 -28.37
N THR A 325 8.31 0.29 -27.82
CA THR A 325 8.12 1.56 -28.53
C THR A 325 8.31 2.73 -27.56
N THR A 326 8.71 3.90 -28.07
CA THR A 326 8.78 5.12 -27.26
C THR A 326 7.62 6.02 -27.63
N VAL A 327 6.86 6.46 -26.64
CA VAL A 327 5.79 7.43 -26.82
C VAL A 327 6.24 8.76 -26.25
N ARG A 328 6.10 9.83 -27.03
CA ARG A 328 6.26 11.20 -26.55
C ARG A 328 4.89 11.81 -26.26
N LEU A 329 4.61 12.09 -24.99
CA LEU A 329 3.39 12.73 -24.51
C LEU A 329 3.63 14.20 -24.17
N VAL A 330 2.69 15.06 -24.54
CA VAL A 330 2.60 16.46 -24.08
C VAL A 330 1.35 16.57 -23.24
N TYR A 331 1.49 17.03 -22.00
CA TYR A 331 0.40 17.09 -21.05
C TYR A 331 0.62 18.23 -20.05
N GLY A 332 -0.44 18.61 -19.36
CA GLY A 332 -0.39 19.66 -18.37
C GLY A 332 -1.74 19.85 -17.71
N GLY A 333 -1.78 20.71 -16.71
CA GLY A 333 -3.01 20.98 -15.99
C GLY A 333 -2.74 21.43 -14.57
N ASP A 334 -3.75 21.18 -13.74
CA ASP A 334 -3.77 21.62 -12.36
C ASP A 334 -3.14 20.55 -11.46
N LEU A 335 -1.85 20.71 -11.19
CA LEU A 335 -1.06 19.83 -10.32
C LEU A 335 -0.68 20.50 -9.00
N ILE A 336 -0.58 21.83 -8.99
CA ILE A 336 -0.01 22.59 -7.89
C ILE A 336 -0.96 23.74 -7.55
N ASP A 337 -1.60 23.68 -6.39
CA ASP A 337 -2.27 24.85 -5.82
C ASP A 337 -1.27 25.72 -5.08
N ARG A 338 -1.57 27.02 -5.00
CA ARG A 338 -0.82 27.95 -4.18
C ARG A 338 -1.74 28.71 -3.23
N TYR A 339 -1.40 28.67 -1.95
CA TYR A 339 -2.07 29.43 -0.90
C TYR A 339 -1.03 30.27 -0.17
N GLY A 340 -1.07 31.59 -0.37
CA GLY A 340 0.01 32.47 0.07
C GLY A 340 1.34 32.04 -0.56
N ASP A 341 2.34 31.73 0.28
CA ASP A 341 3.66 31.27 -0.18
C ASP A 341 3.87 29.75 -0.08
N PHE A 342 2.81 28.99 0.22
CA PHE A 342 2.83 27.53 0.25
C PHE A 342 2.32 26.94 -1.07
N PHE A 343 3.00 25.91 -1.56
CA PHE A 343 2.65 25.15 -2.77
C PHE A 343 2.15 23.75 -2.39
N PHE A 344 0.97 23.39 -2.87
CA PHE A 344 0.30 22.12 -2.60
C PHE A 344 0.41 21.23 -3.82
N LEU A 345 1.33 20.27 -3.78
CA LEU A 345 1.46 19.27 -4.82
C LEU A 345 0.34 18.23 -4.68
N LYS A 346 -0.66 18.29 -5.57
CA LYS A 346 -1.87 17.44 -5.52
C LYS A 346 -1.60 15.96 -5.75
N ALA A 347 -0.49 15.62 -6.41
CA ALA A 347 -0.07 14.24 -6.66
C ALA A 347 1.45 14.12 -6.65
N SER A 348 2.00 13.47 -5.63
CA SER A 348 3.44 13.30 -5.44
C SER A 348 4.06 12.26 -6.38
N SER A 349 3.31 11.25 -6.82
CA SER A 349 3.83 10.12 -7.60
C SER A 349 3.00 9.71 -8.84
N GLN A 350 1.97 10.49 -9.18
CA GLN A 350 1.11 10.27 -10.37
C GLN A 350 1.04 11.51 -11.29
N TRP A 351 1.98 12.44 -11.15
CA TRP A 351 2.09 13.63 -12.00
C TRP A 351 2.62 13.35 -13.41
N TYR A 352 3.01 12.11 -13.70
CA TYR A 352 3.44 11.59 -14.99
C TYR A 352 2.72 10.27 -15.30
N PRO A 353 2.58 9.85 -16.57
CA PRO A 353 1.92 8.60 -16.93
C PRO A 353 2.65 7.38 -16.38
N ARG A 354 1.96 6.54 -15.61
CA ARG A 354 2.52 5.32 -15.01
C ARG A 354 1.77 4.07 -15.48
N PRO A 355 2.47 2.94 -15.72
CA PRO A 355 1.80 1.68 -16.05
C PRO A 355 0.92 1.19 -14.89
N LEU A 356 0.10 0.18 -15.13
CA LEU A 356 -0.82 -0.38 -14.12
C LEU A 356 -0.07 -0.96 -12.91
N ASP A 357 1.11 -1.54 -13.14
CA ASP A 357 2.03 -1.89 -12.07
C ASP A 357 2.69 -0.61 -11.51
N ASN A 358 2.15 -0.13 -10.38
CA ASN A 358 2.67 1.05 -9.70
C ASN A 358 3.95 0.78 -8.88
N ARG A 359 4.44 -0.47 -8.85
CA ARG A 359 5.64 -0.91 -8.14
C ARG A 359 6.82 -1.14 -9.07
N GLN A 360 6.58 -1.15 -10.38
CA GLN A 360 7.61 -1.26 -11.37
C GLN A 360 8.66 -0.14 -11.24
N ARG A 361 9.93 -0.53 -11.23
CA ARG A 361 11.07 0.40 -11.20
C ARG A 361 11.41 0.90 -12.60
N ALA A 362 11.81 2.16 -12.68
CA ALA A 362 12.21 2.82 -13.93
C ALA A 362 13.43 3.73 -13.74
N ASN A 363 14.15 3.96 -14.83
CA ASN A 363 15.17 5.00 -14.92
C ASN A 363 14.52 6.35 -15.23
N PHE A 364 15.04 7.41 -14.63
CA PHE A 364 14.52 8.77 -14.77
C PHE A 364 15.62 9.76 -15.16
N ASP A 365 15.34 10.52 -16.20
CA ASP A 365 16.10 11.67 -16.71
C ASP A 365 15.14 12.88 -16.69
N LEU A 366 15.27 13.72 -15.66
CA LEU A 366 14.28 14.74 -15.30
C LEU A 366 14.86 16.15 -15.43
N THR A 367 14.25 16.98 -16.26
CA THR A 367 14.56 18.41 -16.35
C THR A 367 13.36 19.21 -15.86
N PHE A 368 13.60 20.14 -14.94
CA PHE A 368 12.57 21.03 -14.42
C PHE A 368 12.91 22.48 -14.70
N HIS A 369 11.95 23.21 -15.27
CA HIS A 369 11.98 24.65 -15.48
C HIS A 369 11.01 25.34 -14.53
N THR A 370 11.53 26.17 -13.64
CA THR A 370 10.75 26.89 -12.63
C THR A 370 11.21 28.35 -12.55
N PRO A 371 10.39 29.29 -12.06
CA PRO A 371 10.83 30.66 -11.81
C PRO A 371 12.08 30.72 -10.94
N GLU A 372 13.04 31.58 -11.28
CA GLU A 372 14.32 31.73 -10.57
C GLU A 372 14.18 32.04 -9.06
N SER A 373 13.02 32.58 -8.68
CA SER A 373 12.68 32.90 -7.29
C SER A 373 12.40 31.68 -6.42
N TYR A 374 12.14 30.52 -7.03
CA TYR A 374 11.83 29.30 -6.29
C TYR A 374 13.10 28.53 -5.96
N ARG A 375 13.06 27.80 -4.86
CA ARG A 375 13.96 26.67 -4.61
C ARG A 375 13.24 25.39 -5.03
N PHE A 376 14.03 24.41 -5.44
CA PHE A 376 13.54 23.19 -6.05
C PHE A 376 14.38 22.00 -5.61
N ALA A 377 13.72 20.89 -5.29
CA ALA A 377 14.36 19.59 -5.06
C ALA A 377 13.51 18.48 -5.70
N ALA A 378 14.16 17.48 -6.28
CA ALA A 378 13.50 16.28 -6.79
C ALA A 378 14.19 15.03 -6.25
N ALA A 379 13.50 13.89 -6.35
CA ALA A 379 14.12 12.60 -6.14
C ALA A 379 15.19 12.33 -7.22
N GLY A 380 16.27 11.65 -6.84
CA GLY A 380 17.44 11.41 -7.71
C GLY A 380 18.63 12.33 -7.43
N VAL A 381 19.63 12.30 -8.31
CA VAL A 381 20.88 13.06 -8.17
C VAL A 381 20.85 14.30 -9.05
N LEU A 382 20.99 15.49 -8.45
CA LEU A 382 21.16 16.75 -9.18
C LEU A 382 22.47 16.72 -9.99
N ARG A 383 22.37 16.83 -11.32
CA ARG A 383 23.51 16.82 -12.26
C ARG A 383 23.89 18.20 -12.74
N ASP A 384 22.89 19.04 -13.01
CA ASP A 384 23.09 20.42 -13.45
C ASP A 384 22.03 21.36 -12.87
N SER A 385 22.40 22.61 -12.69
CA SER A 385 21.51 23.68 -12.24
C SER A 385 21.97 25.02 -12.81
N SER A 386 21.10 25.71 -13.53
CA SER A 386 21.40 27.00 -14.15
C SER A 386 20.22 27.97 -14.04
N VAL A 387 20.53 29.26 -14.03
CA VAL A 387 19.52 30.33 -14.07
C VAL A 387 19.74 31.14 -15.33
N ALA A 388 18.72 31.21 -16.18
CA ALA A 388 18.72 32.03 -17.39
C ALA A 388 17.31 32.54 -17.68
N ASN A 389 17.18 33.75 -18.21
CA ASN A 389 15.88 34.34 -18.61
C ASN A 389 14.81 34.28 -17.49
N LYS A 390 15.20 34.52 -16.24
CA LYS A 390 14.33 34.44 -15.04
C LYS A 390 13.76 33.06 -14.73
N SER A 391 14.35 32.01 -15.31
CA SER A 391 14.01 30.61 -15.08
C SER A 391 15.20 29.87 -14.45
N LEU A 392 14.97 29.19 -13.33
CA LEU A 392 15.81 28.13 -12.80
C LEU A 392 15.53 26.84 -13.58
N THR A 393 16.57 26.26 -14.15
CA THR A 393 16.54 24.93 -14.77
C THR A 393 17.38 23.98 -13.93
N THR A 394 16.81 22.84 -13.54
CA THR A 394 17.53 21.79 -12.79
C THR A 394 17.40 20.45 -13.51
N HIS A 395 18.50 19.70 -13.58
CA HIS A 395 18.57 18.38 -14.21
C HIS A 395 18.89 17.31 -13.18
N TRP A 396 18.01 16.33 -13.05
CA TRP A 396 18.08 15.26 -12.06
C TRP A 396 18.07 13.91 -12.75
N VAL A 397 18.94 13.01 -12.30
CA VAL A 397 19.06 11.67 -12.89
C VAL A 397 19.01 10.63 -11.79
N SER A 398 18.23 9.57 -12.01
CA SER A 398 18.26 8.37 -11.16
C SER A 398 19.60 7.65 -11.32
N ASP A 399 20.29 7.37 -10.23
CA ASP A 399 21.52 6.56 -10.21
C ASP A 399 21.25 5.05 -10.33
N ARG A 400 20.01 4.63 -10.07
CA ARG A 400 19.49 3.27 -10.21
C ARG A 400 17.99 3.32 -10.52
N PRO A 401 17.38 2.23 -11.02
CA PRO A 401 15.94 2.17 -11.20
C PRO A 401 15.16 2.46 -9.89
N MET A 402 14.27 3.44 -9.94
CA MET A 402 13.45 3.89 -8.82
C MET A 402 11.99 3.50 -9.03
N ARG A 403 11.27 3.16 -7.96
CA ARG A 403 9.83 2.83 -8.03
C ARG A 403 9.00 4.03 -8.47
N ASN A 404 9.31 5.21 -7.95
CA ASN A 404 8.61 6.45 -8.25
C ASN A 404 9.52 7.67 -7.98
N VAL A 405 9.13 8.81 -8.52
CA VAL A 405 9.81 10.10 -8.33
C VAL A 405 8.81 11.20 -7.98
N SER A 406 9.24 12.09 -7.10
CA SER A 406 8.51 13.28 -6.67
C SER A 406 9.44 14.49 -6.69
N PHE A 407 8.87 15.67 -6.47
CA PHE A 407 9.59 16.92 -6.31
C PHE A 407 8.87 17.85 -5.34
N ASN A 408 9.58 18.86 -4.85
CA ASN A 408 9.00 19.95 -4.09
C ASN A 408 9.63 21.29 -4.52
N LEU A 409 8.85 22.35 -4.41
CA LEU A 409 9.23 23.69 -4.79
C LEU A 409 8.56 24.74 -3.90
N GLY A 410 9.20 25.89 -3.78
CA GLY A 410 8.61 27.00 -3.04
C GLY A 410 9.58 28.14 -2.78
N PHE A 411 9.12 29.11 -2.00
CA PHE A 411 9.96 30.19 -1.48
C PHE A 411 10.71 29.69 -0.24
N PHE A 412 11.64 28.76 -0.47
CA PHE A 412 12.40 28.15 0.61
C PHE A 412 13.71 28.89 0.87
N GLU A 413 14.08 28.90 2.13
CA GLU A 413 15.45 29.01 2.56
C GLU A 413 16.02 27.62 2.71
N ASP A 414 17.31 27.45 2.39
CA ASP A 414 18.03 26.21 2.60
C ASP A 414 18.91 26.25 3.86
N HIS A 415 19.08 25.08 4.47
CA HIS A 415 20.09 24.83 5.48
C HIS A 415 20.80 23.52 5.16
N VAL A 416 22.12 23.56 5.09
CA VAL A 416 22.95 22.39 4.78
C VAL A 416 23.62 21.90 6.05
N VAL A 417 23.43 20.62 6.36
CA VAL A 417 24.21 19.89 7.35
C VAL A 417 25.19 18.99 6.59
N PRO A 418 26.50 19.32 6.57
CA PRO A 418 27.50 18.55 5.83
C PRO A 418 27.56 17.09 6.28
N SER A 419 27.94 16.21 5.36
CA SER A 419 28.32 14.84 5.70
C SER A 419 29.55 14.84 6.62
N ASN A 420 29.61 13.88 7.54
CA ASN A 420 30.80 13.59 8.36
C ASN A 420 31.43 12.22 8.00
N GLY A 421 31.05 11.64 6.86
CA GLY A 421 31.48 10.29 6.43
C GLY A 421 30.71 9.12 7.04
N LYS A 422 29.92 9.34 8.11
CA LYS A 422 29.05 8.32 8.74
C LYS A 422 27.57 8.49 8.41
N ARG A 423 27.22 9.55 7.69
CA ARG A 423 25.86 9.88 7.25
C ARG A 423 25.90 10.66 5.93
N PRO A 424 24.80 10.67 5.16
CA PRO A 424 24.65 11.55 4.00
C PRO A 424 24.71 13.04 4.38
N GLU A 425 24.99 13.89 3.40
CA GLU A 425 24.72 15.34 3.55
C GLU A 425 23.20 15.56 3.60
N VAL A 426 22.73 16.50 4.42
CA VAL A 426 21.31 16.84 4.53
C VAL A 426 21.08 18.28 4.09
N VAL A 427 20.12 18.49 3.21
CA VAL A 427 19.66 19.82 2.78
C VAL A 427 18.21 19.99 3.20
N VAL A 428 17.94 20.92 4.10
CA VAL A 428 16.59 21.25 4.55
C VAL A 428 16.04 22.41 3.74
N LEU A 429 14.86 22.25 3.14
CA LEU A 429 14.13 23.33 2.46
C LEU A 429 12.91 23.72 3.29
N HIS A 430 12.89 24.97 3.77
CA HIS A 430 11.93 25.47 4.74
C HIS A 430 11.45 26.88 4.38
N SER A 431 10.23 27.25 4.79
CA SER A 431 9.69 28.61 4.61
C SER A 431 8.86 29.08 5.80
N ASP A 432 9.40 30.03 6.56
CA ASP A 432 8.66 30.69 7.65
C ASP A 432 7.43 31.44 7.13
N GLN A 433 7.54 32.04 5.94
CA GLN A 433 6.46 32.83 5.39
C GLN A 433 5.30 31.96 4.91
N ALA A 434 5.60 30.77 4.38
CA ALA A 434 4.58 29.79 4.04
C ALA A 434 3.80 29.36 5.29
N LEU A 435 4.48 29.05 6.41
CA LEU A 435 3.81 28.74 7.68
C LEU A 435 2.95 29.90 8.20
N ARG A 436 3.47 31.13 8.18
CA ARG A 436 2.71 32.32 8.56
C ARG A 436 1.45 32.52 7.71
N SER A 437 1.50 32.18 6.42
CA SER A 437 0.33 32.25 5.53
C SER A 437 -0.78 31.29 5.94
N PHE A 438 -0.45 30.24 6.69
CA PHE A 438 -1.39 29.27 7.27
C PHE A 438 -1.76 29.57 8.73
N GLY A 439 -1.42 30.77 9.23
CA GLY A 439 -1.68 31.17 10.61
C GLY A 439 -0.78 30.44 11.63
N MET A 440 0.30 29.81 11.16
CA MET A 440 1.24 29.07 12.00
C MET A 440 2.53 29.85 12.20
N ARG A 441 3.21 29.55 13.30
CA ARG A 441 4.55 30.07 13.56
C ARG A 441 5.54 28.92 13.44
N SER A 442 6.68 29.19 12.83
CA SER A 442 7.80 28.27 12.90
C SER A 442 8.36 28.22 14.32
N MET A 443 8.93 27.08 14.69
CA MET A 443 9.82 27.00 15.85
C MET A 443 11.07 27.88 15.62
N ALA A 444 11.74 28.25 16.70
CA ALA A 444 13.01 28.97 16.60
C ALA A 444 14.07 28.10 15.90
N LYS A 445 14.75 28.63 14.88
CA LYS A 445 15.78 27.89 14.11
C LYS A 445 15.26 26.57 13.50
N ALA A 446 14.02 26.57 13.00
CA ALA A 446 13.34 25.37 12.50
C ALA A 446 14.18 24.55 11.51
N LYS A 447 14.78 25.20 10.50
CA LYS A 447 15.58 24.52 9.47
C LYS A 447 16.86 23.89 10.04
N GLU A 448 17.49 24.53 11.03
CA GLU A 448 18.65 23.99 11.73
C GLU A 448 18.25 22.79 12.60
N SER A 449 17.21 22.93 13.44
CA SER A 449 16.75 21.86 14.34
C SER A 449 16.28 20.62 13.56
N VAL A 450 15.46 20.82 12.54
CA VAL A 450 15.03 19.73 11.64
C VAL A 450 16.23 19.12 10.92
N GLY A 451 17.18 19.93 10.46
CA GLY A 451 18.40 19.46 9.83
C GLY A 451 19.23 18.57 10.76
N GLN A 452 19.37 18.96 12.03
CA GLN A 452 20.08 18.16 13.03
C GLN A 452 19.34 16.86 13.35
N ASP A 453 18.01 16.86 13.45
CA ASP A 453 17.23 15.65 13.71
C ASP A 453 17.35 14.64 12.57
N VAL A 454 17.15 15.10 11.32
CA VAL A 454 17.29 14.25 10.12
C VAL A 454 18.70 13.68 10.00
N SER A 455 19.70 14.52 10.25
CA SER A 455 21.12 14.16 10.19
C SER A 455 21.52 13.13 11.26
N GLN A 456 21.07 13.30 12.51
CA GLN A 456 21.34 12.37 13.60
C GLN A 456 20.59 11.04 13.43
N ALA A 457 19.34 11.07 12.96
CA ALA A 457 18.60 9.86 12.62
C ALA A 457 19.32 9.07 11.51
N ALA A 458 19.76 9.74 10.45
CA ALA A 458 20.51 9.10 9.37
C ALA A 458 21.85 8.51 9.83
N GLU A 459 22.56 9.16 10.76
CA GLU A 459 23.78 8.59 11.35
C GLU A 459 23.48 7.36 12.21
N PHE A 460 22.45 7.41 13.05
CA PHE A 460 22.03 6.26 13.84
C PHE A 460 21.68 5.07 12.95
N PHE A 461 20.83 5.27 11.94
CA PHE A 461 20.44 4.20 11.01
C PHE A 461 21.61 3.69 10.17
N THR A 462 22.53 4.56 9.74
CA THR A 462 23.77 4.11 9.09
C THR A 462 24.60 3.24 10.04
N ALA A 463 24.67 3.64 11.31
CA ALA A 463 25.40 2.89 12.33
C ALA A 463 24.78 1.54 12.64
N VAL A 464 23.46 1.36 12.60
CA VAL A 464 22.79 0.07 12.92
C VAL A 464 22.49 -0.81 11.69
N PHE A 465 22.14 -0.23 10.55
CA PHE A 465 21.76 -0.98 9.33
C PHE A 465 22.89 -1.03 8.28
N GLY A 466 23.82 -0.07 8.30
CA GLY A 466 24.83 0.14 7.27
C GLY A 466 24.47 1.25 6.28
N GLU A 467 25.36 1.55 5.34
CA GLU A 467 25.19 2.70 4.43
C GLU A 467 24.00 2.55 3.48
N THR A 468 23.17 3.60 3.41
CA THR A 468 22.24 3.81 2.30
C THR A 468 22.99 4.22 1.02
N ASP A 469 22.33 4.11 -0.14
CA ASP A 469 22.91 4.51 -1.42
C ASP A 469 22.91 6.04 -1.63
N HIS A 470 22.11 6.76 -0.84
CA HIS A 470 21.95 8.19 -0.99
C HIS A 470 23.08 8.95 -0.28
N LYS A 471 23.92 9.66 -1.05
CA LYS A 471 24.98 10.52 -0.49
C LYS A 471 24.48 11.90 -0.04
N ARG A 472 23.28 12.29 -0.47
CA ARG A 472 22.57 13.50 -0.05
C ARG A 472 21.10 13.17 0.17
N LEU A 473 20.51 13.77 1.20
CA LEU A 473 19.07 13.76 1.48
C LEU A 473 18.51 15.19 1.44
N TYR A 474 17.42 15.40 0.70
CA TYR A 474 16.64 16.62 0.75
C TYR A 474 15.47 16.42 1.71
N ALA A 475 15.35 17.24 2.76
CA ALA A 475 14.21 17.25 3.67
C ALA A 475 13.40 18.54 3.42
N THR A 476 12.19 18.40 2.90
CA THR A 476 11.41 19.54 2.41
C THR A 476 10.07 19.65 3.12
N ILE A 477 9.69 20.86 3.51
CA ILE A 477 8.39 21.10 4.13
C ILE A 477 7.25 20.95 3.09
N ILE A 478 6.18 20.25 3.45
CA ILE A 478 4.94 20.12 2.65
C ILE A 478 3.71 20.54 3.46
N PRO A 479 2.64 21.04 2.81
CA PRO A 479 1.48 21.59 3.51
C PRO A 479 0.44 20.52 3.88
N TYR A 480 0.90 19.32 4.21
CA TYR A 480 0.04 18.21 4.59
C TYR A 480 0.38 17.73 6.00
N GLY A 481 -0.58 17.06 6.65
CA GLY A 481 -0.41 16.45 7.98
C GLY A 481 0.32 15.09 7.96
N HIS A 482 0.88 14.69 6.82
CA HIS A 482 1.61 13.44 6.62
C HIS A 482 3.00 13.72 6.04
N GLY A 483 3.82 12.67 5.97
CA GLY A 483 5.13 12.67 5.33
C GLY A 483 5.16 11.63 4.23
N GLU A 484 6.09 11.81 3.29
CA GLU A 484 6.33 10.86 2.22
C GLU A 484 7.83 10.82 1.89
N ALA A 485 8.41 9.63 1.88
CA ALA A 485 9.81 9.44 1.52
C ALA A 485 9.95 8.88 0.09
N PHE A 486 10.83 9.52 -0.67
CA PHE A 486 11.31 9.12 -1.98
C PHE A 486 12.82 8.89 -1.92
N PRO A 487 13.44 8.21 -2.91
CA PRO A 487 14.88 7.98 -2.87
C PRO A 487 15.64 9.33 -2.92
N GLY A 488 16.28 9.68 -1.79
CA GLY A 488 17.03 10.93 -1.61
C GLY A 488 16.20 12.19 -1.32
N LEU A 489 14.86 12.10 -1.30
CA LEU A 489 13.94 13.23 -1.05
C LEU A 489 12.90 12.83 0.00
N ILE A 490 12.75 13.64 1.03
CA ILE A 490 11.83 13.43 2.15
C ILE A 490 10.89 14.63 2.21
N HIS A 491 9.60 14.36 2.07
CA HIS A 491 8.55 15.32 2.35
C HIS A 491 8.17 15.23 3.83
N LEU A 492 8.31 16.34 4.55
CA LEU A 492 8.01 16.44 5.96
C LEU A 492 6.80 17.36 6.17
N SER A 493 5.85 16.91 7.00
CA SER A 493 4.68 17.70 7.36
C SER A 493 5.08 19.07 7.92
N TYR A 494 4.35 20.11 7.53
CA TYR A 494 4.53 21.47 8.05
C TYR A 494 4.52 21.52 9.59
N SER A 495 3.75 20.65 10.25
CA SER A 495 3.60 20.64 11.71
C SER A 495 4.92 20.35 12.41
N THR A 496 5.79 19.58 11.76
CA THR A 496 7.11 19.22 12.26
C THR A 496 8.09 20.39 12.27
N PHE A 497 7.77 21.50 11.58
CA PHE A 497 8.55 22.75 11.58
C PHE A 497 7.96 23.83 12.50
N ALA A 498 6.77 23.59 13.06
CA ALA A 498 6.00 24.59 13.80
C ALA A 498 6.20 24.51 15.33
N ASP A 499 6.43 23.31 15.87
CA ASP A 499 6.53 23.07 17.32
C ASP A 499 7.59 22.00 17.63
N ASP A 500 8.43 22.23 18.63
CA ASP A 500 9.42 21.27 19.14
C ASP A 500 9.37 21.13 20.67
N GLU A 501 8.34 21.63 21.33
CA GLU A 501 8.23 21.61 22.79
C GLU A 501 7.44 20.39 23.31
N GLY A 502 7.85 19.88 24.48
CA GLY A 502 7.14 18.84 25.22
C GLY A 502 6.79 17.60 24.39
N ALA A 503 5.55 17.12 24.55
CA ALA A 503 5.06 15.92 23.86
C ALA A 503 4.99 16.09 22.32
N SER A 504 4.69 17.31 21.83
CA SER A 504 4.71 17.62 20.40
C SER A 504 6.12 17.47 19.82
N GLY A 505 7.12 17.98 20.53
CA GLY A 505 8.53 17.86 20.16
C GLY A 505 8.99 16.41 20.10
N ASP A 506 8.65 15.61 21.10
CA ASP A 506 8.97 14.18 21.12
C ASP A 506 8.36 13.45 19.91
N PHE A 507 7.08 13.72 19.61
CA PHE A 507 6.40 13.16 18.44
C PHE A 507 7.05 13.60 17.13
N ASN A 508 7.38 14.88 17.00
CA ASN A 508 7.96 15.43 15.77
C ASN A 508 9.36 14.86 15.49
N GLN A 509 10.17 14.63 16.53
CA GLN A 509 11.48 13.97 16.39
C GLN A 509 11.34 12.49 15.99
N PHE A 510 10.39 11.78 16.61
CA PHE A 510 10.03 10.42 16.23
C PHE A 510 9.57 10.35 14.76
N PHE A 511 8.68 11.26 14.36
CA PHE A 511 8.11 11.32 13.01
C PHE A 511 9.19 11.62 11.97
N ARG A 512 10.07 12.60 12.21
CA ARG A 512 11.20 12.86 11.31
C ARG A 512 12.10 11.63 11.16
N ALA A 513 12.38 10.92 12.25
CA ALA A 513 13.19 9.71 12.20
C ALA A 513 12.47 8.56 11.45
N HIS A 514 11.15 8.44 11.55
CA HIS A 514 10.34 7.51 10.75
C HIS A 514 10.55 7.77 9.25
N GLU A 515 10.40 9.02 8.81
CA GLU A 515 10.55 9.39 7.39
C GLU A 515 11.98 9.17 6.87
N VAL A 516 12.99 9.38 7.72
CA VAL A 516 14.38 9.06 7.38
C VAL A 516 14.63 7.56 7.28
N ALA A 517 13.99 6.75 8.14
CA ALA A 517 14.14 5.30 8.13
C ALA A 517 13.68 4.67 6.81
N HIS A 518 12.76 5.32 6.09
CA HIS A 518 12.33 4.85 4.77
C HIS A 518 13.47 4.77 3.73
N GLN A 519 14.56 5.53 3.90
CA GLN A 519 15.74 5.41 3.04
C GLN A 519 16.40 4.02 3.11
N TRP A 520 16.09 3.24 4.15
CA TRP A 520 16.42 1.82 4.29
C TRP A 520 15.21 0.92 4.02
N TRP A 521 14.03 1.27 4.54
CA TRP A 521 12.83 0.43 4.52
C TRP A 521 11.75 0.96 3.58
N GLY A 522 11.36 0.16 2.58
CA GLY A 522 10.43 0.58 1.52
C GLY A 522 11.08 1.27 0.32
N ILE A 523 12.27 1.87 0.49
CA ILE A 523 13.12 2.38 -0.61
C ILE A 523 14.33 1.48 -0.84
N GLY A 524 15.13 1.28 0.22
CA GLY A 524 16.36 0.49 0.18
C GLY A 524 16.06 -1.00 0.04
N VAL A 525 15.19 -1.54 0.88
CA VAL A 525 14.58 -2.87 0.77
C VAL A 525 13.09 -2.67 0.52
N ASP A 526 12.59 -3.12 -0.62
CA ASP A 526 11.17 -3.08 -0.97
C ASP A 526 10.44 -4.31 -0.39
N PHE A 527 9.12 -4.30 -0.38
CA PHE A 527 8.32 -5.43 0.10
C PHE A 527 7.92 -6.38 -1.06
N ALA A 528 7.89 -7.69 -0.90
CA ALA A 528 7.67 -8.62 -2.02
C ALA A 528 6.24 -8.58 -2.59
N SER A 529 5.25 -8.37 -1.75
CA SER A 529 3.84 -8.24 -2.12
C SER A 529 3.14 -7.27 -1.17
N TYR A 530 1.91 -6.85 -1.48
CA TYR A 530 1.15 -6.00 -0.57
C TYR A 530 1.02 -6.58 0.85
N ARG A 531 1.03 -7.91 1.00
CA ARG A 531 0.97 -8.59 2.32
C ARG A 531 2.18 -8.28 3.19
N ASP A 532 3.30 -7.95 2.56
CA ASP A 532 4.59 -7.66 3.17
C ASP A 532 4.82 -6.16 3.41
N GLN A 533 3.82 -5.32 3.13
CA GLN A 533 3.95 -3.85 3.20
C GLN A 533 4.35 -3.33 4.60
N TRP A 534 4.09 -4.11 5.65
CA TRP A 534 4.56 -3.81 7.02
C TRP A 534 6.10 -3.76 7.14
N LEU A 535 6.83 -4.40 6.22
CA LEU A 535 8.29 -4.33 6.12
C LEU A 535 8.79 -2.94 5.72
N SER A 536 7.91 -2.07 5.19
CA SER A 536 8.16 -0.64 5.02
C SER A 536 7.71 0.11 6.27
N GLU A 537 6.39 0.17 6.51
CA GLU A 537 5.81 1.08 7.50
C GLU A 537 6.10 0.67 8.94
N GLY A 538 5.93 -0.62 9.27
CA GLY A 538 6.21 -1.14 10.61
C GLY A 538 7.70 -1.03 10.96
N PHE A 539 8.59 -1.26 9.99
CA PHE A 539 10.04 -1.09 10.15
C PHE A 539 10.44 0.36 10.36
N SER A 540 9.93 1.29 9.54
CA SER A 540 10.19 2.73 9.71
C SER A 540 9.63 3.25 11.03
N ASN A 541 8.42 2.83 11.40
CA ASN A 541 7.76 3.22 12.64
C ASN A 541 8.50 2.70 13.89
N PHE A 542 8.93 1.44 13.88
CA PHE A 542 9.80 0.91 14.93
C PHE A 542 11.16 1.63 14.96
N SER A 543 11.78 1.87 13.80
CA SER A 543 13.10 2.50 13.70
C SER A 543 13.08 3.94 14.27
N GLY A 544 12.05 4.71 13.95
CA GLY A 544 11.83 6.04 14.54
C GLY A 544 11.73 5.97 16.06
N LEU A 545 10.95 5.02 16.60
CA LEU A 545 10.81 4.85 18.05
C LEU A 545 12.14 4.40 18.68
N TRP A 546 12.82 3.43 18.08
CA TRP A 546 14.11 2.92 18.55
C TRP A 546 15.18 4.01 18.58
N TYR A 547 15.22 4.89 17.57
CA TYR A 547 16.04 6.10 17.56
C TYR A 547 15.74 7.00 18.77
N THR A 548 14.47 7.29 19.07
CA THR A 548 14.13 8.11 20.24
C THR A 548 14.61 7.50 21.55
N GLN A 549 14.55 6.19 21.70
CA GLN A 549 15.05 5.49 22.89
C GLN A 549 16.57 5.57 22.99
N ILE A 550 17.27 5.19 21.92
CA ILE A 550 18.72 4.95 21.99
C ILE A 550 19.53 6.21 21.75
N ALA A 551 19.23 6.97 20.71
CA ALA A 551 20.00 8.16 20.36
C ALA A 551 19.57 9.36 21.21
N LEU A 552 18.25 9.60 21.35
CA LEU A 552 17.73 10.73 22.12
C LEU A 552 17.60 10.44 23.62
N LYS A 553 17.83 9.20 24.07
CA LYS A 553 17.74 8.76 25.48
C LYS A 553 16.35 8.94 26.09
N LYS A 554 15.29 8.89 25.27
CA LYS A 554 13.89 9.09 25.69
C LYS A 554 13.18 7.76 25.94
N SER A 555 13.71 6.92 26.84
CA SER A 555 13.12 5.61 27.13
C SER A 555 11.69 5.69 27.68
N LYS A 556 11.36 6.73 28.45
CA LYS A 556 9.99 6.93 28.93
C LYS A 556 9.02 7.12 27.76
N TYR A 557 9.33 8.05 26.84
CA TYR A 557 8.53 8.29 25.65
C TYR A 557 8.35 7.00 24.82
N TYR A 558 9.42 6.23 24.63
CA TYR A 558 9.36 4.95 23.92
C TYR A 558 8.30 4.00 24.49
N PHE A 559 8.33 3.78 25.81
CA PHE A 559 7.39 2.85 26.45
C PHE A 559 5.97 3.43 26.58
N ASP A 560 5.83 4.74 26.80
CA ASP A 560 4.52 5.41 26.78
C ASP A 560 3.84 5.25 25.41
N GLN A 561 4.59 5.40 24.31
CA GLN A 561 4.07 5.23 22.95
C GLN A 561 3.67 3.78 22.65
N LEU A 562 4.47 2.80 23.08
CA LEU A 562 4.08 1.40 22.99
C LEU A 562 2.76 1.15 23.73
N ASP A 563 2.62 1.64 24.97
CA ASP A 563 1.40 1.48 25.75
C ASP A 563 0.19 2.19 25.11
N LEU A 564 0.39 3.36 24.50
CA LEU A 564 -0.65 4.04 23.70
C LEU A 564 -1.11 3.15 22.54
N TRP A 565 -0.17 2.66 21.72
CA TRP A 565 -0.49 1.78 20.59
C TRP A 565 -1.17 0.48 21.01
N LYS A 566 -0.77 -0.11 22.15
CA LYS A 566 -1.46 -1.26 22.74
C LYS A 566 -2.90 -0.91 23.09
N THR A 567 -3.13 0.27 23.66
CA THR A 567 -4.46 0.76 24.03
C THR A 567 -5.33 0.95 22.78
N ASP A 568 -4.79 1.58 21.73
CA ASP A 568 -5.49 1.78 20.45
C ASP A 568 -5.84 0.44 19.79
N LEU A 569 -4.89 -0.51 19.77
CA LEU A 569 -5.11 -1.85 19.22
C LEU A 569 -6.19 -2.62 19.98
N ARG A 570 -6.22 -2.50 21.31
CA ARG A 570 -7.26 -3.10 22.15
C ARG A 570 -8.62 -2.45 21.91
N ALA A 571 -8.67 -1.13 21.77
CA ALA A 571 -9.93 -0.41 21.54
C ALA A 571 -10.61 -0.80 20.23
N ARG A 572 -9.84 -1.22 19.22
CA ARG A 572 -10.34 -1.66 17.89
C ARG A 572 -10.29 -3.18 17.69
N GLN A 573 -10.11 -3.96 18.76
CA GLN A 573 -9.99 -5.42 18.65
C GLN A 573 -11.28 -6.03 18.07
N GLY A 574 -11.13 -6.91 17.06
CA GLY A 574 -12.26 -7.51 16.33
C GLY A 574 -12.76 -6.66 15.16
N GLU A 575 -12.43 -5.37 15.12
CA GLU A 575 -12.77 -4.49 14.00
C GLU A 575 -11.70 -4.52 12.91
N VAL A 576 -10.42 -4.64 13.30
CA VAL A 576 -9.28 -4.62 12.38
C VAL A 576 -8.82 -6.01 11.99
N GLY A 577 -8.24 -6.11 10.78
CA GLY A 577 -7.59 -7.33 10.30
C GLY A 577 -6.14 -7.48 10.80
N PRO A 578 -5.50 -8.64 10.54
CA PRO A 578 -4.10 -8.89 10.88
C PRO A 578 -3.11 -8.19 9.92
N VAL A 579 -1.85 -8.06 10.34
CA VAL A 579 -0.78 -7.34 9.61
C VAL A 579 -0.56 -7.89 8.21
N GLY A 580 -0.59 -9.22 8.02
CA GLY A 580 -0.39 -9.89 6.74
C GLY A 580 -1.47 -9.65 5.67
N LEU A 581 -2.46 -8.79 5.95
CA LEU A 581 -3.39 -8.28 4.94
C LEU A 581 -2.87 -7.01 4.24
N GLY A 582 -1.79 -6.38 4.71
CA GLY A 582 -1.21 -5.21 4.03
C GLY A 582 -2.20 -4.04 3.91
N TYR A 583 -2.27 -3.41 2.73
CA TYR A 583 -3.26 -2.35 2.46
C TYR A 583 -4.71 -2.79 2.67
N ARG A 584 -5.05 -4.09 2.60
CA ARG A 584 -6.41 -4.61 2.83
C ARG A 584 -6.83 -4.56 4.31
N THR A 585 -5.95 -4.12 5.20
CA THR A 585 -6.32 -3.74 6.56
C THR A 585 -7.13 -2.44 6.60
N ALA A 586 -6.92 -1.53 5.63
CA ALA A 586 -7.72 -0.34 5.48
C ALA A 586 -9.18 -0.71 5.17
N THR A 587 -10.12 -0.12 5.90
CA THR A 587 -11.53 -0.15 5.49
C THR A 587 -11.82 1.05 4.60
N ALA A 588 -12.88 0.98 3.81
CA ALA A 588 -13.28 2.12 2.99
C ALA A 588 -13.78 3.30 3.84
N ALA A 589 -14.10 3.08 5.12
CA ALA A 589 -14.81 4.04 5.97
C ALA A 589 -13.92 5.00 6.77
N ASP A 590 -12.76 4.54 7.23
CA ASP A 590 -11.93 5.26 8.20
C ASP A 590 -10.45 5.27 7.78
N GLY A 591 -9.94 4.20 7.14
CA GLY A 591 -8.56 4.12 6.63
C GLY A 591 -7.47 4.11 7.71
N SER A 592 -7.79 4.59 8.92
CA SER A 592 -6.93 4.61 10.10
C SER A 592 -6.54 3.20 10.56
N GLU A 593 -7.30 2.16 10.18
CA GLU A 593 -6.96 0.77 10.48
C GLU A 593 -5.62 0.35 9.88
N TYR A 594 -5.27 0.89 8.71
CA TYR A 594 -3.98 0.65 8.09
C TYR A 594 -2.84 1.19 8.96
N GLY A 595 -2.98 2.43 9.45
CA GLY A 595 -2.06 3.03 10.41
C GLY A 595 -1.92 2.18 11.67
N LEU A 596 -3.04 1.82 12.28
CA LEU A 596 -3.08 1.04 13.51
C LEU A 596 -2.41 -0.34 13.35
N VAL A 597 -2.71 -1.07 12.28
CA VAL A 597 -2.23 -2.44 12.10
C VAL A 597 -0.84 -2.48 11.46
N VAL A 598 -0.65 -1.85 10.31
CA VAL A 598 0.58 -1.99 9.52
C VAL A 598 1.73 -1.20 10.15
N TYR A 599 1.47 -0.03 10.75
CA TYR A 599 2.51 0.76 11.42
C TYR A 599 2.67 0.35 12.89
N GLN A 600 1.61 0.46 13.68
CA GLN A 600 1.76 0.33 15.14
C GLN A 600 1.92 -1.14 15.56
N LYS A 601 1.03 -2.04 15.10
CA LYS A 601 1.19 -3.48 15.38
C LYS A 601 2.44 -4.06 14.71
N GLY A 602 2.76 -3.62 13.48
CA GLY A 602 4.03 -3.96 12.82
C GLY A 602 5.26 -3.56 13.64
N ALA A 603 5.27 -2.34 14.20
CA ALA A 603 6.35 -1.87 15.06
C ALA A 603 6.42 -2.63 16.40
N TRP A 604 5.26 -2.97 16.97
CA TRP A 604 5.17 -3.83 18.16
C TRP A 604 5.78 -5.22 17.90
N ALA A 605 5.56 -5.81 16.72
CA ALA A 605 6.18 -7.08 16.35
C ALA A 605 7.72 -6.98 16.36
N LEU A 606 8.29 -5.90 15.81
CA LEU A 606 9.75 -5.69 15.87
C LEU A 606 10.26 -5.45 17.30
N HIS A 607 9.53 -4.69 18.11
CA HIS A 607 9.87 -4.52 19.53
C HIS A 607 9.87 -5.86 20.28
N MET A 608 8.84 -6.70 20.08
CA MET A 608 8.80 -8.03 20.71
C MET A 608 9.96 -8.92 20.23
N LEU A 609 10.30 -8.89 18.93
CA LEU A 609 11.44 -9.63 18.39
C LEU A 609 12.77 -9.13 18.99
N ARG A 610 12.95 -7.82 19.11
CA ARG A 610 14.08 -7.19 19.79
C ARG A 610 14.19 -7.68 21.23
N ILE A 611 13.10 -7.66 22.00
CA ILE A 611 13.10 -8.14 23.38
C ILE A 611 13.29 -9.66 23.46
N LEU A 612 12.85 -10.44 22.47
CA LEU A 612 13.12 -11.88 22.41
C LEU A 612 14.62 -12.15 22.22
N MET A 613 15.30 -11.34 21.39
CA MET A 613 16.72 -11.47 21.05
C MET A 613 17.68 -10.82 22.07
N LEU A 614 17.17 -9.96 22.97
CA LEU A 614 17.96 -9.24 23.98
C LEU A 614 18.75 -10.21 24.90
N ASP A 615 19.99 -9.90 25.24
CA ASP A 615 20.64 -10.61 26.35
C ASP A 615 20.15 -10.00 27.68
N LEU A 616 19.29 -10.69 28.43
CA LEU A 616 18.75 -10.18 29.71
C LEU A 616 19.79 -10.04 30.83
N ARG A 617 20.97 -10.65 30.68
CA ARG A 617 22.07 -10.53 31.65
C ARG A 617 22.87 -9.25 31.40
N THR A 618 23.19 -8.97 30.14
CA THR A 618 24.05 -7.84 29.76
C THR A 618 23.27 -6.63 29.27
N MET A 619 21.98 -6.80 28.99
CA MET A 619 21.08 -5.83 28.36
C MET A 619 21.54 -5.38 26.97
N LYS A 620 22.35 -6.19 26.30
CA LYS A 620 22.83 -5.93 24.95
C LYS A 620 21.90 -6.51 23.88
N GLU A 621 21.77 -5.80 22.77
CA GLU A 621 20.87 -6.13 21.65
C GLU A 621 21.60 -6.58 20.37
N GLU A 622 22.85 -7.05 20.52
CA GLU A 622 23.76 -7.42 19.42
C GLU A 622 23.11 -8.36 18.37
N LYS A 623 22.32 -9.35 18.81
CA LYS A 623 21.59 -10.27 17.91
C LYS A 623 20.56 -9.57 17.04
N PHE A 624 19.81 -8.63 17.63
CA PHE A 624 18.79 -7.88 16.91
C PHE A 624 19.42 -6.89 15.94
N GLU A 625 20.47 -6.17 16.37
CA GLU A 625 21.25 -5.29 15.50
C GLU A 625 21.85 -6.05 14.30
N ALA A 626 22.42 -7.24 14.55
CA ALA A 626 22.94 -8.10 13.49
C ALA A 626 21.84 -8.55 12.52
N THR A 627 20.66 -8.93 13.04
CA THR A 627 19.49 -9.30 12.23
C THR A 627 19.09 -8.17 11.29
N MET A 628 18.90 -6.95 11.82
CA MET A 628 18.45 -5.80 11.03
C MET A 628 19.48 -5.40 9.97
N ARG A 629 20.78 -5.43 10.32
CA ARG A 629 21.87 -5.16 9.38
C ARG A 629 21.92 -6.19 8.27
N ASP A 630 21.93 -7.47 8.61
CA ASP A 630 22.04 -8.57 7.65
C ASP A 630 20.85 -8.58 6.69
N TYR A 631 19.64 -8.34 7.22
CA TYR A 631 18.45 -8.19 6.39
C TYR A 631 18.58 -7.04 5.39
N PHE A 632 19.00 -5.84 5.83
CA PHE A 632 19.21 -4.72 4.92
C PHE A 632 20.27 -5.03 3.86
N GLN A 633 21.44 -5.53 4.25
CA GLN A 633 22.53 -5.80 3.31
C GLN A 633 22.18 -6.90 2.29
N THR A 634 21.44 -7.92 2.72
CA THR A 634 21.03 -9.03 1.85
C THR A 634 20.04 -8.60 0.78
N TYR A 635 19.06 -7.75 1.13
CA TYR A 635 17.97 -7.35 0.23
C TYR A 635 18.09 -5.93 -0.33
N LYS A 636 19.21 -5.24 -0.08
CA LYS A 636 19.44 -3.89 -0.60
C LYS A 636 19.24 -3.82 -2.13
N GLY A 637 18.34 -2.94 -2.55
CA GLY A 637 17.93 -2.74 -3.94
C GLY A 637 16.91 -3.75 -4.48
N ARG A 638 16.38 -4.64 -3.64
CA ARG A 638 15.46 -5.74 -4.01
C ARG A 638 14.21 -5.72 -3.14
N ALA A 639 13.21 -6.49 -3.55
CA ALA A 639 12.04 -6.77 -2.74
C ALA A 639 12.27 -7.99 -1.83
N ALA A 640 11.66 -7.99 -0.64
CA ALA A 640 11.76 -9.07 0.34
C ALA A 640 10.40 -9.37 0.96
N SER A 641 10.14 -10.65 1.22
CA SER A 641 8.92 -11.12 1.88
C SER A 641 9.08 -11.19 3.40
N THR A 642 7.96 -11.33 4.11
CA THR A 642 7.95 -11.58 5.56
C THR A 642 8.71 -12.87 5.90
N ASP A 643 8.63 -13.87 5.02
CA ASP A 643 9.35 -15.14 5.14
C ASP A 643 10.86 -14.98 4.92
N ASP A 644 11.29 -14.07 4.05
CA ASP A 644 12.70 -13.71 3.89
C ASP A 644 13.26 -13.10 5.19
N PHE A 645 12.53 -12.17 5.79
CA PHE A 645 12.92 -11.57 7.06
C PHE A 645 12.91 -12.61 8.20
N ARG A 646 11.89 -13.49 8.26
CA ARG A 646 11.84 -14.59 9.23
C ARG A 646 13.11 -15.43 9.17
N ARG A 647 13.54 -15.85 7.98
CA ARG A 647 14.75 -16.68 7.81
C ARG A 647 16.00 -16.01 8.37
N ILE A 648 16.19 -14.71 8.12
CA ILE A 648 17.32 -13.95 8.69
C ILE A 648 17.19 -13.88 10.22
N ALA A 649 16.00 -13.58 10.74
CA ALA A 649 15.76 -13.52 12.19
C ALA A 649 16.03 -14.86 12.88
N GLU A 650 15.65 -15.99 12.27
CA GLU A 650 15.91 -17.34 12.80
C GLU A 650 17.40 -17.67 12.87
N GLN A 651 18.18 -17.26 11.86
CA GLN A 651 19.64 -17.45 11.84
C GLN A 651 20.30 -16.78 13.05
N HIS A 652 19.94 -15.53 13.35
CA HIS A 652 20.51 -14.77 14.47
C HIS A 652 19.89 -15.13 15.83
N ALA A 653 18.61 -15.54 15.85
CA ALA A 653 17.96 -16.05 17.06
C ALA A 653 18.56 -17.40 17.50
N GLY A 654 18.88 -18.27 16.54
CA GLY A 654 19.33 -19.66 16.76
C GLY A 654 18.18 -20.63 17.03
N SER A 655 16.96 -20.29 16.63
CA SER A 655 15.76 -21.10 16.85
C SER A 655 14.68 -20.78 15.81
N PRO A 656 13.78 -21.74 15.47
CA PRO A 656 12.63 -21.46 14.63
C PRO A 656 11.71 -20.38 15.23
N LEU A 657 11.17 -19.52 14.37
CA LEU A 657 10.31 -18.40 14.73
C LEU A 657 8.95 -18.45 14.01
N ASP A 658 8.59 -19.53 13.32
CA ASP A 658 7.28 -19.69 12.66
C ASP A 658 6.12 -19.30 13.58
N TRP A 659 6.13 -19.83 14.81
CA TRP A 659 5.13 -19.53 15.85
C TRP A 659 5.00 -18.02 16.12
N PHE A 660 6.10 -17.26 16.06
CA PHE A 660 6.11 -15.83 16.32
C PHE A 660 5.43 -15.09 15.17
N PHE A 661 5.88 -15.34 13.93
CA PHE A 661 5.34 -14.66 12.75
C PHE A 661 3.88 -15.04 12.50
N ASP A 662 3.53 -16.31 12.65
CA ASP A 662 2.15 -16.79 12.50
C ASP A 662 1.23 -16.12 13.52
N GLN A 663 1.58 -16.14 14.81
CA GLN A 663 0.73 -15.57 15.85
C GLN A 663 0.59 -14.05 15.71
N TRP A 664 1.69 -13.32 15.50
CA TRP A 664 1.67 -11.85 15.61
C TRP A 664 1.30 -11.15 14.31
N LEU A 665 1.58 -11.74 13.15
CA LEU A 665 1.34 -11.09 11.86
C LEU A 665 0.10 -11.63 11.13
N THR A 666 -0.31 -12.87 11.38
CA THR A 666 -1.46 -13.47 10.67
C THR A 666 -2.74 -13.53 11.51
N THR A 667 -2.66 -13.17 12.80
CA THR A 667 -3.82 -13.10 13.69
C THR A 667 -3.99 -11.71 14.32
N THR A 668 -5.17 -11.44 14.86
CA THR A 668 -5.51 -10.20 15.57
C THR A 668 -5.45 -10.34 17.09
N ALA A 669 -5.16 -11.54 17.59
CA ALA A 669 -5.26 -11.86 19.01
C ALA A 669 -4.19 -11.12 19.84
N ILE A 670 -4.57 -10.71 21.05
CA ILE A 670 -3.69 -10.13 22.06
C ILE A 670 -3.97 -10.86 23.38
N PRO A 671 -2.99 -11.60 23.94
CA PRO A 671 -3.20 -12.40 25.15
C PRO A 671 -3.51 -11.55 26.38
N GLU A 672 -4.35 -12.08 27.28
CA GLU A 672 -4.43 -11.64 28.67
C GLU A 672 -3.72 -12.70 29.54
N TYR A 673 -2.77 -12.26 30.37
CA TYR A 673 -2.08 -13.07 31.36
C TYR A 673 -2.58 -12.75 32.77
N ARG A 674 -3.05 -13.77 33.49
CA ARG A 674 -3.33 -13.70 34.93
C ARG A 674 -2.22 -14.42 35.68
N VAL A 675 -1.47 -13.66 36.47
CA VAL A 675 -0.17 -14.08 36.99
C VAL A 675 -0.22 -14.12 38.52
N ALA A 676 0.03 -15.30 39.08
CA ALA A 676 0.22 -15.51 40.50
C ALA A 676 1.65 -16.00 40.75
N TRP A 677 2.29 -15.53 41.81
CA TRP A 677 3.61 -16.05 42.22
C TRP A 677 3.72 -16.21 43.73
N SER A 678 4.58 -17.13 44.16
CA SER A 678 4.97 -17.30 45.56
C SER A 678 6.47 -17.56 45.65
N ALA A 679 7.07 -17.20 46.79
CA ALA A 679 8.45 -17.49 47.09
C ALA A 679 8.57 -18.17 48.45
N ALA A 680 9.40 -19.21 48.53
CA ALA A 680 9.69 -19.92 49.77
C ALA A 680 11.21 -20.13 49.92
N PRO A 681 11.74 -20.23 51.16
CA PRO A 681 13.11 -20.66 51.38
C PRO A 681 13.36 -22.02 50.73
N GLY A 682 14.50 -22.14 50.04
CA GLY A 682 15.03 -23.38 49.49
C GLY A 682 16.31 -23.81 50.18
N GLU A 683 17.08 -24.69 49.54
CA GLU A 683 18.35 -25.18 50.07
C GLU A 683 19.45 -24.10 50.04
N ALA A 684 20.42 -24.22 50.95
CA ALA A 684 21.63 -23.39 51.01
C ALA A 684 21.36 -21.86 51.02
N GLY A 685 20.29 -21.42 51.70
CA GLY A 685 19.94 -19.99 51.83
C GLY A 685 19.36 -19.36 50.57
N LYS A 686 19.09 -20.15 49.53
CA LYS A 686 18.44 -19.68 48.30
C LYS A 686 16.92 -19.65 48.46
N TYR A 687 16.23 -19.01 47.53
CA TYR A 687 14.77 -18.94 47.49
C TYR A 687 14.21 -19.58 46.22
N VAL A 688 13.15 -20.37 46.35
CA VAL A 688 12.43 -20.96 45.21
C VAL A 688 11.21 -20.10 44.92
N VAL A 689 11.13 -19.58 43.69
CA VAL A 689 9.97 -18.85 43.20
C VAL A 689 9.11 -19.79 42.36
N LYS A 690 7.82 -19.90 42.69
CA LYS A 690 6.82 -20.56 41.86
C LYS A 690 5.97 -19.51 41.16
N LEU A 691 5.69 -19.73 39.89
CA LEU A 691 4.92 -18.85 39.02
C LEU A 691 3.77 -19.65 38.38
N ARG A 692 2.56 -19.10 38.41
CA ARG A 692 1.37 -19.62 37.74
C ARG A 692 0.86 -18.54 36.79
N VAL A 693 0.72 -18.88 35.52
CA VAL A 693 0.21 -17.99 34.48
C VAL A 693 -0.99 -18.65 33.82
N LYS A 694 -2.17 -18.02 33.93
CA LYS A 694 -3.33 -18.38 33.10
C LYS A 694 -3.36 -17.46 31.89
N GLN A 695 -3.51 -18.04 30.70
CA GLN A 695 -3.50 -17.34 29.41
C GLN A 695 -4.88 -17.39 28.78
N GLN A 696 -5.38 -16.24 28.30
CA GLN A 696 -6.72 -16.09 27.72
C GLN A 696 -6.69 -15.21 26.46
N ASN A 697 -7.79 -15.21 25.70
CA ASN A 697 -8.00 -14.42 24.47
C ASN A 697 -7.08 -14.79 23.29
N VAL A 698 -6.51 -15.99 23.32
CA VAL A 698 -5.64 -16.55 22.27
C VAL A 698 -5.92 -18.04 22.11
N SER A 699 -5.37 -18.65 21.06
CA SER A 699 -5.40 -20.10 20.82
C SER A 699 -4.86 -20.91 22.02
N GLU A 700 -5.38 -22.13 22.22
CA GLU A 700 -4.84 -23.09 23.20
C GLU A 700 -3.41 -23.53 22.90
N THR A 701 -2.94 -23.36 21.65
CA THR A 701 -1.56 -23.64 21.24
C THR A 701 -0.64 -22.41 21.35
N PHE A 702 -1.18 -21.25 21.72
CA PHE A 702 -0.43 -20.00 21.74
C PHE A 702 0.76 -20.08 22.72
N LEU A 703 1.89 -19.57 22.25
CA LEU A 703 3.18 -19.61 22.92
C LEU A 703 3.79 -18.20 22.97
N ALA A 704 4.38 -17.84 24.12
CA ALA A 704 5.25 -16.68 24.22
C ALA A 704 6.41 -16.93 25.20
N TYR A 705 7.55 -16.30 24.95
CA TYR A 705 8.66 -16.19 25.90
C TYR A 705 8.61 -14.83 26.58
N VAL A 706 8.06 -14.78 27.78
CA VAL A 706 7.78 -13.53 28.49
C VAL A 706 8.96 -13.19 29.42
N PRO A 707 9.59 -12.00 29.29
CA PRO A 707 10.61 -11.56 30.24
C PRO A 707 9.96 -11.21 31.59
N ILE A 708 10.63 -11.60 32.67
CA ILE A 708 10.25 -11.24 34.03
C ILE A 708 11.44 -10.58 34.73
N LYS A 709 11.15 -9.60 35.59
CA LYS A 709 12.12 -8.96 36.49
C LYS A 709 11.72 -9.27 37.92
N ILE A 710 12.66 -9.77 38.69
CA ILE A 710 12.49 -10.06 40.12
C ILE A 710 13.45 -9.16 40.88
N GLU A 711 12.93 -8.37 41.81
CA GLU A 711 13.75 -7.61 42.75
C GLU A 711 14.02 -8.48 43.95
N LEU A 712 15.26 -8.41 44.44
CA LEU A 712 15.76 -9.21 45.54
C LEU A 712 16.11 -8.30 46.72
N GLU A 713 15.96 -8.83 47.92
CA GLU A 713 16.46 -8.20 49.13
C GLU A 713 17.96 -7.89 48.99
N GLY A 714 18.38 -6.73 49.47
CA GLY A 714 19.74 -6.20 49.25
C GLY A 714 19.92 -5.49 47.89
N GLY A 715 18.86 -5.27 47.12
CA GLY A 715 18.87 -4.46 45.89
C GLY A 715 19.30 -5.21 44.62
N GLY A 716 19.46 -6.53 44.70
CA GLY A 716 19.75 -7.37 43.54
C GLY A 716 18.57 -7.45 42.58
N VAL A 717 18.83 -7.66 41.29
CA VAL A 717 17.80 -7.86 40.27
C VAL A 717 18.12 -9.12 39.47
N ALA A 718 17.13 -10.00 39.34
CA ALA A 718 17.17 -11.14 38.43
C ALA A 718 16.22 -10.91 37.26
N ARG A 719 16.70 -11.14 36.03
CA ARG A 719 15.87 -11.15 34.82
C ARG A 719 15.93 -12.51 34.14
N LEU A 720 14.77 -13.02 33.76
CA LEU A 720 14.61 -14.35 33.17
C LEU A 720 13.57 -14.29 32.05
N ARG A 721 13.63 -15.23 31.11
CA ARG A 721 12.52 -15.50 30.18
C ARG A 721 11.76 -16.73 30.64
N VAL A 722 10.44 -16.62 30.71
CA VAL A 722 9.55 -17.73 31.02
C VAL A 722 8.80 -18.12 29.76
N LYS A 723 8.84 -19.40 29.42
CA LYS A 723 7.99 -19.97 28.37
C LYS A 723 6.57 -20.12 28.90
N VAL A 724 5.63 -19.34 28.37
CA VAL A 724 4.20 -19.46 28.66
C VAL A 724 3.55 -20.14 27.47
N GLN A 725 2.92 -21.28 27.71
CA GLN A 725 2.32 -22.10 26.66
C GLN A 725 0.99 -22.67 27.13
N GLY A 726 -0.02 -22.53 26.27
CA GLY A 726 -1.37 -23.01 26.53
C GLY A 726 -2.10 -22.27 27.65
N PRO A 727 -3.29 -22.75 28.05
CA PRO A 727 -4.20 -22.01 28.93
C PRO A 727 -3.69 -21.86 30.38
N LEU A 728 -2.79 -22.74 30.84
CA LEU A 728 -2.19 -22.70 32.18
C LEU A 728 -0.72 -23.14 32.11
N THR A 729 0.17 -22.31 32.64
CA THR A 729 1.59 -22.62 32.85
C THR A 729 1.92 -22.50 34.34
N GLU A 730 2.41 -23.58 34.95
CA GLU A 730 2.98 -23.56 36.31
C GLU A 730 4.46 -23.93 36.24
N ILE A 731 5.33 -23.07 36.80
CA ILE A 731 6.79 -23.23 36.73
C ILE A 731 7.46 -22.87 38.04
N ALA A 732 8.46 -23.67 38.43
CA ALA A 732 9.43 -23.29 39.46
C ALA A 732 10.65 -22.65 38.77
N LEU A 733 10.98 -21.43 39.16
CA LEU A 733 12.13 -20.71 38.61
C LEU A 733 13.45 -21.22 39.21
N PRO A 734 14.60 -20.97 38.55
CA PRO A 734 15.90 -21.23 39.15
C PRO A 734 16.04 -20.59 40.55
N PRO A 735 16.73 -21.25 41.50
CA PRO A 735 16.86 -20.72 42.86
C PRO A 735 17.50 -19.32 42.89
N MET A 736 16.83 -18.39 43.57
CA MET A 736 17.27 -17.00 43.73
C MET A 736 18.31 -16.90 44.85
N PRO A 737 19.36 -16.07 44.70
CA PRO A 737 20.43 -15.95 45.68
C PRO A 737 20.02 -15.19 46.96
N ALA A 738 18.88 -14.48 46.92
CA ALA A 738 18.32 -13.75 48.04
C ALA A 738 16.78 -13.77 47.94
N LYS A 739 16.11 -13.27 49.00
CA LYS A 739 14.65 -13.27 49.08
C LYS A 739 14.04 -12.35 48.01
N PRO A 740 13.11 -12.84 47.17
CA PRO A 740 12.36 -12.00 46.26
C PRO A 740 11.45 -11.02 47.00
N THR A 741 11.50 -9.73 46.63
CA THR A 741 10.67 -8.66 47.20
C THR A 741 9.53 -8.27 46.26
N SER A 742 9.75 -8.32 44.95
CA SER A 742 8.74 -8.03 43.94
C SER A 742 8.99 -8.84 42.66
N LEU A 743 7.92 -9.04 41.87
CA LEU A 743 7.99 -9.65 40.54
C LEU A 743 7.21 -8.77 39.56
N LEU A 744 7.89 -8.28 38.54
CA LEU A 744 7.31 -7.63 37.37
C LEU A 744 7.26 -8.65 36.24
N PHE A 745 6.04 -9.03 35.85
CA PHE A 745 5.80 -9.90 34.69
C PHE A 745 5.67 -9.06 33.43
N ASN A 746 6.20 -9.55 32.31
CA ASN A 746 6.27 -8.82 31.04
C ASN A 746 7.15 -7.55 31.12
N ASP A 747 8.34 -7.67 31.73
CA ASP A 747 9.33 -6.57 31.81
C ASP A 747 9.65 -6.02 30.40
N LEU A 748 9.97 -4.73 30.31
CA LEU A 748 10.29 -4.03 29.06
C LEU A 748 9.17 -4.11 28.00
N SER A 749 7.93 -4.36 28.42
CA SER A 749 6.81 -4.61 27.51
C SER A 749 7.16 -5.69 26.47
N GLY A 750 7.78 -6.79 26.91
CA GLY A 750 8.37 -7.79 26.01
C GLY A 750 7.37 -8.54 25.13
N VAL A 751 6.10 -8.53 25.49
CA VAL A 751 4.98 -9.10 24.73
C VAL A 751 3.84 -8.10 24.70
N LEU A 752 3.23 -7.89 23.53
CA LEU A 752 1.97 -7.18 23.36
C LEU A 752 0.87 -7.99 24.06
N ALA A 753 0.55 -7.62 25.29
CA ALA A 753 -0.35 -8.37 26.16
C ALA A 753 -0.94 -7.49 27.26
N ASP A 754 -2.07 -7.92 27.81
CA ASP A 754 -2.52 -7.45 29.12
C ASP A 754 -2.01 -8.36 30.22
N VAL A 755 -1.64 -7.76 31.35
CA VAL A 755 -1.13 -8.49 32.51
C VAL A 755 -1.92 -8.09 33.74
N ARG A 756 -2.43 -9.08 34.47
CA ARG A 756 -3.13 -8.91 35.74
C ARG A 756 -2.47 -9.78 36.79
N MET A 757 -2.00 -9.16 37.87
CA MET A 757 -1.44 -9.88 39.02
C MET A 757 -2.57 -10.41 39.91
N GLU A 758 -2.46 -11.66 40.35
CA GLU A 758 -3.40 -12.33 41.24
C GLU A 758 -2.66 -12.89 42.47
N LYS A 759 -3.41 -13.21 43.53
CA LYS A 759 -2.87 -13.93 44.69
C LYS A 759 -2.66 -15.41 44.32
N TRP A 760 -1.60 -16.01 44.87
CA TRP A 760 -1.21 -17.41 44.64
C TRP A 760 -2.32 -18.42 44.97
#